data_AF-A0A6I1L4R2-F1
#
_entry.id   AF-A0A6I1L4R2-F1
#
_cell.length_a   1.000
_cell.length_b   1.000
_cell.length_c   1.000
_cell.angle_alpha   90.00
_cell.angle_beta   90.00
_cell.angle_gamma   90.00
#
_symmetry.space_group_name_H-M   'P 1'
#
loop_
_entity.id
_entity.type
_entity.pdbx_description
1 polymer ?
#
loop_
_entity_poly.entity_id
_entity_poly.type
_entity_poly.pdbx_seq_one_letter_code
_entity_poly.pdbx_strand_id
1 'polypeptide(L)'
;MVAGILWTCVEWVTAIATIPFPALSLSLGGLLAFKDAMLALSAYHQGDKNAAFEHYLGYLANLGGALLFDLRPALAGPFNTLSPVRPVLKSVEHAAQTTQLKQLQANAPETLKPVLFDGQPLWTSQAPDALGRHLLYRQDPVSGRMQSTARWVNQNAEGRWVRSGIAGGGREKYQPLVEEADNTLAVYEVPADHARQYRAVLDPAFKANLPQDWDLVAAQAPQAGVHEHLRPLRIAYAQQVERLVKDADTFFQAPPPPPVRPALPEIPVDTPAPEVFKTLLGQNKRLVIGAPNASIASKQVLIENMQALADLGLKRLYIENLPADLFRHKLRIINREIEGNLASALKRIEEHLARVDLALGYGLEAPFTFRRLMLQAHQHNIAVEGLDTAASYHMEHLLDLADGERFIPRASRLRNFYSHKVLERNAAKNPEEGWIVLAEQDRLGTYERIPGLADLQHTWAMRIEDVTADQPIGLWTDTLAAGQSRGHYRLTLSTSFHARPKPGASRVPSVVSPVAHYAEFDMPAAMRKDAAQLANSHRGLDTRYSLRDGDPRNAAFKEFARIRQRLLEHAEAFFAAYTPPPRASASPLAQATSEQHFIERLFQYKLGLVIGEAHTAQSSKAFLIKHMGLLKKQGVKTLYFEHLLTDLHQHELDLFQRTLKMPAELKAYLKLQDRGQMFHYQGSNTYSTVVQVANKHGIRVRALDCTASYHTKGIRGATPRNTLFSYFANEVIKADQAAYGPHKWVAFMGSAHTDMNLLVPGIAQLQDAISLHVRDAAVSTSRGLQTGGWELDEFTSQALRSDFILEVGIAGKPAIRPPAPPSRDRLRVVGYFLIEHPSPTQSNLVHRSNSGEIIVTPIQVDDRGRFFIDRWEKIREQRFLYQSQLIEALKFEIRLIPAP
;
A
#
# COMPACT_ATOMS: atom_id res chain seq x y z
N MET A 1 17.78 42.74 60.57
CA MET A 1 16.38 43.11 60.27
C MET A 1 16.27 44.10 59.11
N VAL A 2 16.98 45.24 59.11
CA VAL A 2 16.96 46.21 57.98
C VAL A 2 17.55 45.65 56.67
N ALA A 3 18.62 44.84 56.73
CA ALA A 3 19.23 44.22 55.55
C ALA A 3 18.34 43.14 54.88
N GLY A 4 17.49 42.46 55.65
CA GLY A 4 16.57 41.45 55.12
C GLY A 4 15.45 42.07 54.29
N ILE A 5 14.88 43.18 54.78
CA ILE A 5 13.81 43.91 54.09
C ILE A 5 14.32 44.55 52.79
N LEU A 6 15.55 45.09 52.80
CA LEU A 6 16.18 45.62 51.59
C LEU A 6 16.35 44.54 50.51
N TRP A 7 16.73 43.32 50.90
CA TRP A 7 16.92 42.23 49.96
C TRP A 7 15.58 41.74 49.37
N THR A 8 14.54 41.66 50.20
CA THR A 8 13.19 41.29 49.73
C THR A 8 12.63 42.32 48.74
N CYS A 9 12.84 43.61 48.96
CA CYS A 9 12.41 44.65 48.01
C CYS A 9 13.15 44.57 46.67
N VAL A 10 14.47 44.28 46.68
CA VAL A 10 15.25 44.09 45.45
C VAL A 10 14.74 42.87 44.66
N GLU A 11 14.41 41.76 45.33
CA GLU A 11 13.88 40.55 44.69
C GLU A 11 12.56 40.82 43.96
N TRP A 12 11.62 41.55 44.59
CA TRP A 12 10.34 41.88 43.98
C TRP A 12 10.46 42.86 42.80
N VAL A 13 11.29 43.91 42.93
CA VAL A 13 11.50 44.88 41.85
C VAL A 13 12.16 44.21 40.64
N THR A 14 13.14 43.32 40.87
CA THR A 14 13.84 42.62 39.79
C THR A 14 12.96 41.55 39.14
N ALA A 15 12.12 40.86 39.92
CA ALA A 15 11.13 39.91 39.39
C ALA A 15 10.11 40.61 38.49
N ILE A 16 9.57 41.77 38.88
CA ILE A 16 8.60 42.54 38.08
C ILE A 16 9.26 43.08 36.79
N ALA A 17 10.48 43.60 36.88
CA ALA A 17 11.19 44.16 35.72
C ALA A 17 11.56 43.12 34.65
N THR A 18 11.67 41.84 35.02
CA THR A 18 12.09 40.76 34.10
C THR A 18 10.93 40.00 33.46
N ILE A 19 9.68 40.24 33.88
CA ILE A 19 8.46 39.61 33.31
C ILE A 19 8.39 39.65 31.77
N PRO A 20 8.73 40.76 31.06
CA PRO A 20 8.64 40.77 29.60
C PRO A 20 9.80 40.06 28.87
N PHE A 21 10.81 39.54 29.59
CA PHE A 21 12.01 38.90 29.02
C PHE A 21 12.15 37.44 29.49
N PRO A 22 11.57 36.45 28.79
CA PRO A 22 11.42 35.08 29.28
C PRO A 22 12.72 34.40 29.71
N ALA A 23 13.83 34.64 28.99
CA ALA A 23 15.13 34.05 29.33
C ALA A 23 15.74 34.63 30.62
N LEU A 24 15.53 35.93 30.88
CA LEU A 24 16.00 36.60 32.09
C LEU A 24 15.12 36.23 33.29
N SER A 25 13.81 36.12 33.09
CA SER A 25 12.86 35.68 34.13
C SER A 25 13.10 34.23 34.55
N LEU A 26 13.34 33.33 33.58
CA LEU A 26 13.75 31.94 33.85
C LEU A 26 15.05 31.86 34.66
N SER A 27 16.05 32.66 34.28
CA SER A 27 17.37 32.67 34.95
C SER A 27 17.26 33.22 36.38
N LEU A 28 16.48 34.27 36.59
CA LEU A 28 16.24 34.87 37.91
C LEU A 28 15.42 33.93 38.81
N GLY A 29 14.35 33.33 38.29
CA GLY A 29 13.54 32.33 39.00
C GLY A 29 14.37 31.10 39.40
N GLY A 30 15.28 30.65 38.53
CA GLY A 30 16.23 29.59 38.84
C GLY A 30 17.22 29.95 39.95
N LEU A 31 17.76 31.17 39.94
CA LEU A 31 18.66 31.67 40.99
C LEU A 31 17.95 31.80 42.35
N LEU A 32 16.71 32.28 42.37
CA LEU A 32 15.91 32.40 43.59
C LEU A 32 15.53 31.02 44.15
N ALA A 33 15.13 30.09 43.30
CA ALA A 33 14.90 28.70 43.71
C ALA A 33 16.19 28.09 44.29
N PHE A 34 17.34 28.31 43.65
CA PHE A 34 18.61 27.80 44.18
C PHE A 34 18.98 28.41 45.55
N LYS A 35 18.77 29.72 45.74
CA LYS A 35 18.97 30.38 47.03
C LYS A 35 18.09 29.75 48.12
N ASP A 36 16.80 29.58 47.85
CA ASP A 36 15.86 29.00 48.82
C ASP A 36 16.17 27.54 49.12
N ALA A 37 16.63 26.76 48.14
CA ALA A 37 17.11 25.40 48.37
C ALA A 37 18.32 25.36 49.30
N MET A 38 19.29 26.27 49.12
CA MET A 38 20.49 26.34 49.97
C MET A 38 20.16 26.80 51.40
N LEU A 39 19.24 27.75 51.55
CA LEU A 39 18.76 28.19 52.86
C LEU A 39 17.97 27.09 53.57
N ALA A 40 17.15 26.33 52.84
CA ALA A 40 16.45 25.17 53.37
C ALA A 40 17.42 24.10 53.87
N LEU A 41 18.46 23.80 53.10
CA LEU A 41 19.47 22.80 53.47
C LEU A 41 20.31 23.25 54.68
N SER A 42 20.68 24.54 54.74
CA SER A 42 21.40 25.12 55.87
C SER A 42 20.55 25.09 57.16
N ALA A 43 19.28 25.50 57.09
CA ALA A 43 18.37 25.48 58.23
C ALA A 43 18.12 24.04 58.73
N TYR A 44 17.99 23.08 57.80
CA TYR A 44 17.84 21.66 58.13
C TYR A 44 19.08 21.13 58.88
N HIS A 45 20.28 21.47 58.42
CA HIS A 45 21.53 21.06 59.07
C HIS A 45 21.72 21.68 60.46
N GLN A 46 21.15 22.87 60.71
CA GLN A 46 21.16 23.53 62.02
C GLN A 46 20.05 23.04 62.96
N GLY A 47 19.22 22.09 62.51
CA GLY A 47 18.12 21.52 63.29
C GLY A 47 16.85 22.36 63.33
N ASP A 48 16.81 23.50 62.62
CA ASP A 48 15.64 24.36 62.52
C ASP A 48 14.70 23.87 61.40
N LYS A 49 13.86 22.91 61.77
CA LYS A 49 12.93 22.25 60.84
C LYS A 49 11.86 23.20 60.30
N ASN A 50 11.50 24.25 61.04
CA ASN A 50 10.46 25.19 60.61
C ASN A 50 11.02 26.14 59.55
N ALA A 51 12.19 26.74 59.78
CA ALA A 51 12.85 27.57 58.78
C ALA A 51 13.21 26.76 57.52
N ALA A 52 13.64 25.50 57.69
CA ALA A 52 13.91 24.60 56.57
C ALA A 52 12.65 24.36 55.70
N PHE A 53 11.50 24.17 56.33
CA PHE A 53 10.23 23.96 55.63
C PHE A 53 9.74 25.22 54.90
N GLU A 54 9.87 26.40 55.52
CA GLU A 54 9.51 27.67 54.90
C GLU A 54 10.35 27.96 53.65
N HIS A 55 11.68 27.78 53.73
CA HIS A 55 12.55 27.93 52.57
C HIS A 55 12.29 26.86 51.49
N TYR A 56 11.94 25.63 51.88
CA TYR A 56 11.54 24.60 50.92
C TYR A 56 10.24 24.96 50.16
N LEU A 57 9.27 25.57 50.84
CA LEU A 57 8.07 26.10 50.18
C LEU A 57 8.40 27.26 49.24
N GLY A 58 9.32 28.15 49.62
CA GLY A 58 9.85 29.21 48.76
C GLY A 58 10.51 28.66 47.48
N TYR A 59 11.34 27.62 47.63
CA TYR A 59 11.93 26.88 46.51
C TYR A 59 10.87 26.34 45.56
N LEU A 60 9.84 25.64 46.08
CA LEU A 60 8.78 25.08 45.24
C LEU A 60 7.95 26.15 44.52
N ALA A 61 7.68 27.28 45.18
CA ALA A 61 6.96 28.39 44.57
C ALA A 61 7.77 29.04 43.44
N ASN A 62 9.06 29.30 43.66
CA ASN A 62 9.97 29.90 42.68
C ASN A 62 10.24 28.95 41.49
N LEU A 63 10.41 27.65 41.76
CA LEU A 63 10.55 26.62 40.71
C LEU A 63 9.24 26.46 39.91
N GLY A 64 8.10 26.50 40.59
CA GLY A 64 6.77 26.43 39.97
C GLY A 64 6.48 27.64 39.08
N GLY A 65 6.85 28.84 39.51
CA GLY A 65 6.78 30.07 38.71
C GLY A 65 7.61 29.99 37.42
N ALA A 66 8.89 29.61 37.55
CA ALA A 66 9.81 29.49 36.41
C ALA A 66 9.36 28.42 35.38
N LEU A 67 8.80 27.30 35.84
CA LEU A 67 8.35 26.21 34.97
C LEU A 67 6.99 26.48 34.30
N LEU A 68 6.07 27.15 34.99
CA LEU A 68 4.70 27.35 34.49
C LEU A 68 4.56 28.56 33.56
N PHE A 69 5.37 29.61 33.74
CA PHE A 69 5.22 30.85 32.98
C PHE A 69 6.31 31.07 31.91
N ASP A 70 7.57 30.67 32.13
CA ASP A 70 8.69 31.01 31.23
C ASP A 70 9.24 29.85 30.37
N LEU A 71 8.91 28.59 30.67
CA LEU A 71 9.37 27.45 29.89
C LEU A 71 8.55 27.21 28.60
N ARG A 72 7.30 27.67 28.55
CA ARG A 72 6.41 27.48 27.39
C ARG A 72 6.80 28.31 26.15
N PRO A 73 7.27 29.56 26.27
CA PRO A 73 7.80 30.31 25.13
C PRO A 73 9.21 29.88 24.69
N ALA A 74 10.06 29.39 25.61
CA ALA A 74 11.45 29.04 25.33
C ALA A 74 11.65 27.65 24.69
N LEU A 75 10.70 26.72 24.85
CA LEU A 75 10.71 25.39 24.21
C LEU A 75 10.20 25.38 22.76
N ALA A 76 9.91 26.55 22.18
CA ALA A 76 9.57 26.72 20.76
C ALA A 76 10.82 26.98 19.86
N GLY A 77 12.02 26.61 20.32
CA GLY A 77 13.29 26.66 19.57
C GLY A 77 13.67 25.35 18.86
N PRO A 78 14.74 25.36 18.03
CA PRO A 78 14.89 24.49 16.84
C PRO A 78 15.34 23.04 17.08
N PHE A 79 15.18 22.49 18.29
CA PHE A 79 15.57 21.11 18.60
C PHE A 79 14.36 20.27 19.01
N ASN A 80 13.53 19.91 18.03
CA ASN A 80 12.65 18.76 18.17
C ASN A 80 12.40 18.10 16.81
N THR A 81 13.44 17.45 16.30
CA THR A 81 13.30 16.37 15.32
C THR A 81 13.01 15.07 16.10
N LEU A 82 12.08 14.27 15.56
CA LEU A 82 11.61 12.95 16.06
C LEU A 82 10.34 12.96 16.94
N SER A 83 9.19 12.96 16.27
CA SER A 83 7.99 12.28 16.76
C SER A 83 7.19 11.74 15.56
N PRO A 84 6.93 10.43 15.46
CA PRO A 84 6.07 9.89 14.41
C PRO A 84 4.62 10.24 14.71
N VAL A 85 4.01 11.06 13.83
CA VAL A 85 2.59 11.37 13.86
C VAL A 85 1.82 10.12 13.42
N ARG A 86 1.25 9.37 14.39
CA ARG A 86 0.26 8.32 14.11
C ARG A 86 -1.09 8.96 13.76
N PRO A 87 -1.70 8.70 12.58
CA PRO A 87 -3.10 9.03 12.35
C PRO A 87 -3.97 7.99 13.08
N VAL A 88 -4.73 8.44 14.08
CA VAL A 88 -5.78 7.62 14.71
C VAL A 88 -6.99 7.64 13.78
N LEU A 89 -7.18 6.58 13.01
CA LEU A 89 -8.41 6.28 12.27
C LEU A 89 -9.44 5.73 13.27
N LYS A 90 -10.61 6.37 13.36
CA LYS A 90 -11.72 5.89 14.19
C LYS A 90 -12.43 4.71 13.48
N SER A 91 -12.70 3.66 14.27
CA SER A 91 -13.57 2.49 14.06
C SER A 91 -13.00 1.21 13.39
N VAL A 92 -12.41 0.34 14.22
CA VAL A 92 -12.61 -1.12 14.20
C VAL A 92 -13.43 -1.45 15.45
N GLU A 93 -14.67 -0.97 15.49
CA GLU A 93 -15.39 -0.84 16.76
C GLU A 93 -16.28 -2.03 17.15
N HIS A 94 -16.23 -3.20 16.51
CA HIS A 94 -16.98 -4.36 17.04
C HIS A 94 -16.11 -5.60 17.29
N ALA A 95 -15.07 -5.82 16.49
CA ALA A 95 -14.18 -6.94 16.71
C ALA A 95 -13.08 -6.59 17.74
N ALA A 96 -12.48 -5.38 17.68
CA ALA A 96 -11.46 -4.94 18.63
C ALA A 96 -12.02 -4.69 20.05
N GLN A 97 -13.33 -4.45 20.16
CA GLN A 97 -14.02 -4.36 21.45
C GLN A 97 -13.83 -5.64 22.26
N THR A 98 -14.00 -6.81 21.65
CA THR A 98 -13.93 -8.09 22.38
C THR A 98 -12.51 -8.44 22.83
N THR A 99 -11.49 -8.11 22.03
CA THR A 99 -10.08 -8.46 22.33
C THR A 99 -9.45 -7.51 23.36
N GLN A 100 -9.71 -6.19 23.28
CA GLN A 100 -9.24 -5.23 24.28
C GLN A 100 -9.99 -5.34 25.61
N LEU A 101 -11.30 -5.67 25.59
CA LEU A 101 -12.05 -6.00 26.80
C LEU A 101 -11.51 -7.26 27.49
N LYS A 102 -11.13 -8.29 26.71
CA LYS A 102 -10.51 -9.52 27.25
C LYS A 102 -9.14 -9.27 27.89
N GLN A 103 -8.32 -8.38 27.33
CA GLN A 103 -7.03 -8.00 27.95
C GLN A 103 -7.21 -7.19 29.25
N LEU A 104 -8.26 -6.36 29.34
CA LEU A 104 -8.58 -5.62 30.58
C LEU A 104 -9.12 -6.54 31.68
N GLN A 105 -9.87 -7.59 31.33
CA GLN A 105 -10.45 -8.53 32.29
C GLN A 105 -9.41 -9.30 33.12
N ALA A 106 -8.16 -9.39 32.68
CA ALA A 106 -7.12 -10.13 33.39
C ALA A 106 -6.74 -9.54 34.76
N ASN A 107 -7.05 -8.26 35.04
CA ASN A 107 -6.66 -7.56 36.28
C ASN A 107 -7.75 -6.59 36.83
N ALA A 108 -9.03 -6.89 36.64
CA ALA A 108 -10.14 -6.00 37.01
C ALA A 108 -10.45 -5.95 38.52
N PRO A 109 -10.67 -4.76 39.13
CA PRO A 109 -11.35 -4.66 40.43
C PRO A 109 -12.80 -5.12 40.32
N GLU A 110 -13.31 -5.92 41.28
CA GLU A 110 -14.65 -6.55 41.21
C GLU A 110 -15.82 -5.57 40.98
N THR A 111 -15.66 -4.29 41.35
CA THR A 111 -16.72 -3.28 41.27
C THR A 111 -16.80 -2.54 39.92
N LEU A 112 -15.83 -2.73 39.03
CA LEU A 112 -15.74 -2.02 37.75
C LEU A 112 -15.76 -2.98 36.55
N LYS A 113 -16.53 -2.63 35.52
CA LYS A 113 -16.54 -3.32 34.22
C LYS A 113 -15.75 -2.50 33.19
N PRO A 114 -14.96 -3.15 32.33
CA PRO A 114 -14.24 -2.44 31.29
C PRO A 114 -15.21 -2.01 30.17
N VAL A 115 -14.92 -0.87 29.54
CA VAL A 115 -15.74 -0.24 28.50
C VAL A 115 -14.86 0.45 27.48
N LEU A 116 -15.23 0.40 26.20
CA LEU A 116 -14.57 1.15 25.15
C LEU A 116 -15.37 2.43 24.86
N PHE A 117 -14.73 3.59 24.95
CA PHE A 117 -15.33 4.88 24.63
C PHE A 117 -14.37 5.72 23.78
N ASP A 118 -14.82 6.18 22.61
CA ASP A 118 -14.00 6.95 21.64
C ASP A 118 -12.71 6.23 21.19
N GLY A 119 -12.72 4.90 21.17
CA GLY A 119 -11.55 4.07 20.85
C GLY A 119 -10.52 3.95 21.97
N GLN A 120 -10.84 4.40 23.19
CA GLN A 120 -9.98 4.24 24.37
C GLN A 120 -10.55 3.18 25.33
N PRO A 121 -9.71 2.25 25.85
CA PRO A 121 -10.09 1.33 26.90
C PRO A 121 -10.19 2.05 28.25
N LEU A 122 -11.38 2.06 28.83
CA LEU A 122 -11.71 2.69 30.11
C LEU A 122 -12.49 1.71 30.98
N TRP A 123 -12.84 2.14 32.18
CA TRP A 123 -13.59 1.37 33.16
C TRP A 123 -14.82 2.14 33.62
N THR A 124 -15.88 1.46 33.98
CA THR A 124 -17.08 2.07 34.58
C THR A 124 -17.62 1.20 35.71
N SER A 125 -18.38 1.78 36.63
CA SER A 125 -19.20 1.02 37.58
C SER A 125 -20.10 0.00 36.87
N GLN A 126 -20.32 -1.15 37.51
CA GLN A 126 -21.23 -2.17 36.99
C GLN A 126 -22.67 -1.65 36.85
N ALA A 127 -23.17 -0.99 37.90
CA ALA A 127 -24.47 -0.33 37.93
C ALA A 127 -24.36 1.14 37.49
N PRO A 128 -25.35 1.66 36.74
CA PRO A 128 -25.46 3.08 36.46
C PRO A 128 -25.87 3.86 37.72
N ASP A 129 -25.75 5.18 37.67
CA ASP A 129 -26.39 6.08 38.61
C ASP A 129 -27.92 6.10 38.42
N ALA A 130 -28.63 6.85 39.28
CA ALA A 130 -30.09 6.98 39.24
C ALA A 130 -30.65 7.56 37.92
N LEU A 131 -29.79 8.10 37.05
CA LEU A 131 -30.14 8.67 35.74
C LEU A 131 -29.70 7.76 34.58
N GLY A 132 -29.29 6.52 34.85
CA GLY A 132 -28.85 5.57 33.82
C GLY A 132 -27.43 5.85 33.29
N ARG A 133 -26.61 6.60 34.03
CA ARG A 133 -25.30 7.08 33.58
C ARG A 133 -24.16 6.35 34.29
N HIS A 134 -23.04 6.29 33.61
CA HIS A 134 -21.85 5.55 33.99
C HIS A 134 -20.65 6.50 33.96
N LEU A 135 -19.92 6.62 35.07
CA LEU A 135 -18.71 7.42 35.14
C LEU A 135 -17.52 6.61 34.61
N LEU A 136 -16.75 7.21 33.71
CA LEU A 136 -15.57 6.57 33.13
C LEU A 136 -14.32 6.81 34.00
N TYR A 137 -13.54 5.75 34.19
CA TYR A 137 -12.28 5.73 34.92
C TYR A 137 -11.16 5.24 34.01
N ARG A 138 -9.94 5.74 34.25
CA ARG A 138 -8.70 5.27 33.62
C ARG A 138 -7.77 4.72 34.70
N GLN A 139 -6.97 3.72 34.37
CA GLN A 139 -5.91 3.25 35.26
C GLN A 139 -4.66 4.10 35.03
N ASP A 140 -4.09 4.65 36.10
CA ASP A 140 -2.80 5.33 36.04
C ASP A 140 -1.68 4.29 35.83
N PRO A 141 -0.90 4.36 34.74
CA PRO A 141 0.12 3.36 34.42
C PRO A 141 1.29 3.33 35.42
N VAL A 142 1.48 4.38 36.23
CA VAL A 142 2.60 4.44 37.20
C VAL A 142 2.16 3.97 38.59
N SER A 143 0.97 4.40 39.05
CA SER A 143 0.49 4.08 40.40
C SER A 143 -0.47 2.88 40.45
N GLY A 144 -0.95 2.40 39.30
CA GLY A 144 -1.96 1.35 39.19
C GLY A 144 -3.36 1.74 39.69
N ARG A 145 -3.54 2.96 40.21
CA ARG A 145 -4.79 3.45 40.79
C ARG A 145 -5.78 3.91 39.72
N MET A 146 -7.07 3.74 40.01
CA MET A 146 -8.16 4.17 39.15
C MET A 146 -8.45 5.66 39.34
N GLN A 147 -8.28 6.45 38.28
CA GLN A 147 -8.56 7.88 38.24
C GLN A 147 -9.85 8.14 37.45
N SER A 148 -10.76 8.94 38.00
CA SER A 148 -11.94 9.41 37.27
C SER A 148 -11.52 10.26 36.07
N THR A 149 -12.16 10.02 34.92
CA THR A 149 -12.00 10.87 33.73
C THR A 149 -12.97 12.05 33.69
N ALA A 150 -13.85 12.17 34.70
CA ALA A 150 -14.96 13.12 34.77
C ALA A 150 -15.96 13.03 33.59
N ARG A 151 -15.90 11.97 32.78
CA ARG A 151 -16.82 11.75 31.64
C ARG A 151 -17.93 10.79 32.02
N TRP A 152 -19.16 11.24 31.87
CA TRP A 152 -20.35 10.42 32.03
C TRP A 152 -20.81 9.85 30.69
N VAL A 153 -21.26 8.60 30.66
CA VAL A 153 -21.75 7.90 29.48
C VAL A 153 -23.02 7.12 29.76
N ASN A 154 -23.82 6.84 28.73
CA ASN A 154 -24.98 5.95 28.78
C ASN A 154 -24.99 5.09 27.52
N GLN A 155 -25.71 3.96 27.54
CA GLN A 155 -25.88 3.14 26.34
C GLN A 155 -27.05 3.67 25.50
N ASN A 156 -26.86 3.74 24.17
CA ASN A 156 -27.95 4.05 23.24
C ASN A 156 -28.77 2.80 22.88
N ALA A 157 -29.77 2.93 22.01
CA ALA A 157 -30.67 1.84 21.62
C ALA A 157 -29.94 0.63 20.98
N GLU A 158 -28.78 0.87 20.34
CA GLU A 158 -27.93 -0.17 19.75
C GLU A 158 -26.87 -0.71 20.73
N GLY A 159 -26.93 -0.35 22.02
CA GLY A 159 -26.00 -0.81 23.06
C GLY A 159 -24.63 -0.12 23.06
N ARG A 160 -24.45 0.94 22.26
CA ARG A 160 -23.20 1.71 22.15
C ARG A 160 -23.09 2.75 23.26
N TRP A 161 -21.89 2.88 23.82
CA TRP A 161 -21.58 3.89 24.83
C TRP A 161 -21.47 5.29 24.20
N VAL A 162 -22.37 6.18 24.59
CA VAL A 162 -22.43 7.57 24.16
C VAL A 162 -22.28 8.50 25.36
N ARG A 163 -21.82 9.75 25.15
CA ARG A 163 -21.65 10.71 26.25
C ARG A 163 -23.00 11.06 26.86
N SER A 164 -23.09 10.94 28.18
CA SER A 164 -24.32 11.25 28.90
C SER A 164 -24.43 12.75 29.18
N GLY A 165 -25.49 13.32 28.62
CA GLY A 165 -25.87 14.71 28.78
C GLY A 165 -27.02 15.00 27.82
N ILE A 166 -28.03 15.72 28.30
CA ILE A 166 -28.91 16.51 27.44
C ILE A 166 -27.99 17.41 26.59
N ALA A 167 -28.36 17.68 25.34
CA ALA A 167 -27.70 18.68 24.49
C ALA A 167 -27.81 20.09 25.14
N GLY A 168 -27.10 20.30 26.23
CA GLY A 168 -27.00 21.52 27.00
C GLY A 168 -25.83 22.30 26.44
N GLY A 169 -26.16 23.28 25.62
CA GLY A 169 -25.23 24.02 24.78
C GLY A 169 -25.33 23.52 23.35
N GLY A 170 -26.37 23.96 22.65
CA GLY A 170 -26.37 23.92 21.20
C GLY A 170 -25.05 24.52 20.71
N ARG A 171 -24.15 23.66 20.21
CA ARG A 171 -23.64 24.01 18.90
C ARG A 171 -24.88 23.93 18.04
N GLU A 172 -25.41 25.11 17.72
CA GLU A 172 -26.40 25.24 16.66
C GLU A 172 -26.04 24.21 15.60
N LYS A 173 -27.06 23.46 15.11
CA LYS A 173 -26.97 22.74 13.83
C LYS A 173 -25.99 23.52 12.97
N TYR A 174 -24.87 22.89 12.57
CA TYR A 174 -23.86 23.54 11.73
C TYR A 174 -24.64 24.33 10.68
N GLN A 175 -24.79 25.64 10.90
CA GLN A 175 -25.27 26.48 9.83
C GLN A 175 -24.11 26.35 8.88
N PRO A 176 -24.34 25.88 7.63
CA PRO A 176 -23.32 26.00 6.62
C PRO A 176 -22.81 27.43 6.77
N LEU A 177 -21.50 27.62 6.99
CA LEU A 177 -20.92 28.94 6.86
C LEU A 177 -21.49 29.48 5.54
N VAL A 178 -21.97 30.71 5.50
CA VAL A 178 -22.76 31.24 4.36
C VAL A 178 -22.08 30.97 2.99
N GLU A 179 -20.75 30.76 2.97
CA GLU A 179 -19.98 30.35 1.80
C GLU A 179 -19.90 28.83 1.47
N GLU A 180 -20.17 27.90 2.39
CA GLU A 180 -20.36 26.47 2.07
C GLU A 180 -21.65 26.24 1.29
N ALA A 181 -22.68 27.07 1.51
CA ALA A 181 -23.91 27.09 0.72
C ALA A 181 -23.71 27.64 -0.71
N ASP A 182 -22.64 28.43 -0.92
CA ASP A 182 -22.31 29.10 -2.18
C ASP A 182 -21.17 28.43 -2.97
N ASN A 183 -20.74 27.22 -2.58
CA ASN A 183 -19.66 26.52 -3.27
C ASN A 183 -20.19 25.78 -4.51
N THR A 184 -20.40 26.51 -5.61
CA THR A 184 -20.79 25.94 -6.92
C THR A 184 -19.81 24.88 -7.44
N LEU A 185 -18.56 24.86 -6.93
CA LEU A 185 -17.55 23.86 -7.26
C LEU A 185 -17.69 22.55 -6.47
N ALA A 186 -18.46 22.52 -5.37
CA ALA A 186 -18.57 21.37 -4.47
C ALA A 186 -18.96 20.08 -5.20
N VAL A 187 -19.71 20.19 -6.30
CA VAL A 187 -20.14 19.07 -7.14
C VAL A 187 -18.98 18.30 -7.79
N TYR A 188 -17.80 18.92 -7.90
CA TYR A 188 -16.58 18.33 -8.48
C TYR A 188 -15.48 18.05 -7.44
N GLU A 189 -15.74 18.30 -6.15
CA GLU A 189 -14.73 18.39 -5.10
C GLU A 189 -14.96 17.36 -4.01
N VAL A 190 -13.89 16.74 -3.50
CA VAL A 190 -14.00 15.77 -2.41
C VAL A 190 -14.62 16.46 -1.19
N PRO A 191 -15.67 15.86 -0.57
CA PRO A 191 -16.34 16.50 0.55
C PRO A 191 -15.38 16.66 1.75
N ALA A 192 -15.59 17.71 2.54
CA ALA A 192 -14.62 18.14 3.56
C ALA A 192 -14.34 17.08 4.64
N ASP A 193 -15.34 16.25 4.95
CA ASP A 193 -15.25 15.10 5.86
C ASP A 193 -14.32 13.99 5.32
N HIS A 194 -14.31 13.79 4.00
CA HIS A 194 -13.45 12.82 3.33
C HIS A 194 -12.04 13.35 3.00
N ALA A 195 -11.84 14.66 2.91
CA ALA A 195 -10.55 15.26 2.55
C ALA A 195 -9.41 14.85 3.50
N ARG A 196 -9.69 14.57 4.77
CA ARG A 196 -8.69 14.04 5.72
C ARG A 196 -8.25 12.62 5.35
N GLN A 197 -9.19 11.73 5.07
CA GLN A 197 -8.90 10.35 4.66
C GLN A 197 -8.14 10.34 3.33
N TYR A 198 -8.55 11.17 2.37
CA TYR A 198 -7.88 11.30 1.08
C TYR A 198 -6.41 11.72 1.23
N ARG A 199 -6.13 12.77 2.03
CA ARG A 199 -4.74 13.21 2.30
C ARG A 199 -3.88 12.15 2.97
N ALA A 200 -4.48 11.27 3.77
CA ALA A 200 -3.77 10.14 4.36
C ALA A 200 -3.36 9.12 3.29
N VAL A 201 -4.25 8.79 2.35
CA VAL A 201 -3.96 7.87 1.24
C VAL A 201 -2.90 8.43 0.27
N LEU A 202 -2.81 9.76 0.15
CA LEU A 202 -1.74 10.41 -0.62
C LEU A 202 -0.35 10.21 -0.01
N ASP A 203 -0.21 9.78 1.24
CA ASP A 203 1.09 9.48 1.84
C ASP A 203 1.67 8.16 1.27
N PRO A 204 2.87 8.16 0.65
CA PRO A 204 3.56 6.93 0.26
C PRO A 204 3.74 5.92 1.39
N ALA A 205 3.87 6.39 2.63
CA ALA A 205 3.99 5.53 3.80
C ALA A 205 2.64 4.99 4.31
N PHE A 206 1.50 5.40 3.73
CA PHE A 206 0.17 5.05 4.21
C PHE A 206 -0.01 3.53 4.37
N LYS A 207 0.31 2.76 3.33
CA LYS A 207 0.20 1.29 3.36
C LYS A 207 1.16 0.64 4.36
N ALA A 208 2.38 1.16 4.43
CA ALA A 208 3.42 0.64 5.32
C ALA A 208 3.06 0.88 6.80
N ASN A 209 2.25 1.90 7.08
CA ASN A 209 1.84 2.32 8.41
C ASN A 209 0.48 1.73 8.85
N LEU A 210 -0.16 0.87 8.03
CA LEU A 210 -1.40 0.20 8.42
C LEU A 210 -1.13 -0.77 9.59
N PRO A 211 -1.91 -0.71 10.69
CA PRO A 211 -1.76 -1.63 11.82
C PRO A 211 -1.87 -3.10 11.37
N GLN A 212 -0.93 -3.94 11.77
CA GLN A 212 -0.79 -5.34 11.32
C GLN A 212 -1.66 -6.36 12.08
N ASP A 213 -2.52 -5.93 13.00
CA ASP A 213 -3.21 -6.86 13.91
C ASP A 213 -4.62 -7.21 13.43
N TRP A 214 -4.74 -8.19 12.52
CA TRP A 214 -5.85 -9.15 12.51
C TRP A 214 -5.58 -10.43 11.70
N ASP A 215 -5.83 -11.58 12.34
CA ASP A 215 -5.90 -12.97 11.84
C ASP A 215 -6.69 -13.14 10.55
N LEU A 216 -6.13 -13.67 9.44
CA LEU A 216 -6.99 -14.16 8.35
C LEU A 216 -6.43 -15.36 7.59
N VAL A 217 -7.33 -16.32 7.40
CA VAL A 217 -7.43 -17.30 6.29
C VAL A 217 -7.50 -16.60 4.89
N ALA A 218 -7.08 -15.35 4.77
CA ALA A 218 -7.04 -14.58 3.55
C ALA A 218 -5.96 -13.50 3.67
N ALA A 219 -4.84 -13.67 2.96
CA ALA A 219 -3.73 -12.71 2.85
C ALA A 219 -4.10 -11.33 2.22
N GLN A 220 -5.38 -10.97 2.16
CA GLN A 220 -5.91 -9.72 1.61
C GLN A 220 -6.50 -8.78 2.67
N ALA A 221 -6.55 -9.16 3.94
CA ALA A 221 -7.59 -8.65 4.81
C ALA A 221 -7.37 -7.31 5.53
N PRO A 222 -6.15 -6.88 5.91
CA PRO A 222 -5.92 -5.52 6.39
C PRO A 222 -6.19 -4.49 5.27
N GLN A 223 -5.75 -4.82 4.05
CA GLN A 223 -6.02 -4.00 2.86
C GLN A 223 -7.49 -4.08 2.45
N ALA A 224 -8.15 -5.23 2.53
CA ALA A 224 -9.58 -5.35 2.23
C ALA A 224 -10.44 -4.58 3.23
N GLY A 225 -10.08 -4.58 4.52
CA GLY A 225 -10.75 -3.77 5.54
C GLY A 225 -10.56 -2.27 5.34
N VAL A 226 -9.34 -1.82 5.04
CA VAL A 226 -9.07 -0.42 4.70
C VAL A 226 -9.71 -0.05 3.36
N HIS A 227 -9.68 -0.94 2.38
CA HIS A 227 -10.36 -0.77 1.09
C HIS A 227 -11.86 -0.60 1.33
N GLU A 228 -12.51 -1.46 2.11
CA GLU A 228 -13.93 -1.29 2.43
C GLU A 228 -14.20 -0.01 3.23
N HIS A 229 -13.30 0.38 4.15
CA HIS A 229 -13.41 1.67 4.85
C HIS A 229 -13.33 2.88 3.91
N LEU A 230 -12.50 2.80 2.85
CA LEU A 230 -12.39 3.83 1.81
C LEU A 230 -13.55 3.79 0.81
N ARG A 231 -14.51 2.86 0.93
CA ARG A 231 -15.63 2.72 -0.02
C ARG A 231 -16.46 4.00 -0.16
N PRO A 232 -16.89 4.70 0.91
CA PRO A 232 -17.64 5.95 0.75
C PRO A 232 -16.84 7.00 -0.01
N LEU A 233 -15.55 7.14 0.31
CA LEU A 233 -14.65 8.06 -0.39
C LEU A 233 -14.46 7.67 -1.87
N ARG A 234 -14.31 6.38 -2.19
CA ARG A 234 -14.21 5.91 -3.58
C ARG A 234 -15.48 6.18 -4.39
N ILE A 235 -16.65 6.03 -3.78
CA ILE A 235 -17.94 6.31 -4.41
C ILE A 235 -18.05 7.81 -4.66
N ALA A 236 -17.82 8.64 -3.64
CA ALA A 236 -17.89 10.11 -3.77
C ALA A 236 -16.90 10.62 -4.83
N TYR A 237 -15.66 10.15 -4.80
CA TYR A 237 -14.65 10.50 -5.80
C TYR A 237 -15.06 10.06 -7.22
N ALA A 238 -15.64 8.86 -7.39
CA ALA A 238 -16.12 8.41 -8.70
C ALA A 238 -17.23 9.30 -9.24
N GLN A 239 -18.21 9.66 -8.39
CA GLN A 239 -19.32 10.53 -8.77
C GLN A 239 -18.84 11.92 -9.18
N GLN A 240 -17.82 12.46 -8.50
CA GLN A 240 -17.23 13.75 -8.84
C GLN A 240 -16.51 13.73 -10.19
N VAL A 241 -15.77 12.65 -10.47
CA VAL A 241 -15.14 12.45 -11.77
C VAL A 241 -16.20 12.35 -12.86
N GLU A 242 -17.26 11.56 -12.66
CA GLU A 242 -18.37 11.44 -13.61
C GLU A 242 -19.05 12.78 -13.88
N ARG A 243 -19.32 13.55 -12.81
CA ARG A 243 -19.91 14.88 -12.91
C ARG A 243 -19.02 15.85 -13.67
N LEU A 244 -17.72 15.85 -13.35
CA LEU A 244 -16.73 16.68 -14.03
C LEU A 244 -16.65 16.36 -15.52
N VAL A 245 -16.66 15.07 -15.89
CA VAL A 245 -16.67 14.62 -17.29
C VAL A 245 -17.91 15.12 -18.01
N LYS A 246 -19.09 14.86 -17.45
CA LYS A 246 -20.37 15.24 -18.06
C LYS A 246 -20.51 16.75 -18.27
N ASP A 247 -20.19 17.54 -17.26
CA ASP A 247 -20.38 18.99 -17.33
C ASP A 247 -19.31 19.63 -18.23
N ALA A 248 -18.08 19.10 -18.24
CA ALA A 248 -17.07 19.52 -19.20
C ALA A 248 -17.44 19.15 -20.65
N ASP A 249 -18.03 17.97 -20.89
CA ASP A 249 -18.52 17.58 -22.23
C ASP A 249 -19.58 18.56 -22.72
N THR A 250 -20.54 18.86 -21.86
CA THR A 250 -21.62 19.81 -22.16
C THR A 250 -21.05 21.20 -22.45
N PHE A 251 -20.10 21.67 -21.64
CA PHE A 251 -19.48 23.00 -21.79
C PHE A 251 -18.72 23.15 -23.11
N PHE A 252 -17.92 22.15 -23.51
CA PHE A 252 -17.12 22.23 -24.73
C PHE A 252 -17.85 21.82 -26.01
N GLN A 253 -19.10 21.33 -25.93
CA GLN A 253 -19.98 21.20 -27.10
C GLN A 253 -20.42 22.57 -27.65
N ALA A 254 -20.56 23.56 -26.77
CA ALA A 254 -20.88 24.94 -27.13
C ALA A 254 -19.92 25.90 -26.39
N PRO A 255 -18.63 25.93 -26.75
CA PRO A 255 -17.65 26.73 -26.03
C PRO A 255 -17.96 28.22 -26.16
N PRO A 256 -17.56 29.05 -25.18
CA PRO A 256 -17.69 30.50 -25.30
C PRO A 256 -16.95 31.01 -26.54
N PRO A 257 -17.47 32.05 -27.22
CA PRO A 257 -16.82 32.60 -28.39
C PRO A 257 -15.41 33.08 -28.04
N PRO A 258 -14.42 32.90 -28.94
CA PRO A 258 -13.06 33.35 -28.68
C PRO A 258 -13.03 34.87 -28.46
N PRO A 259 -12.20 35.36 -27.53
CA PRO A 259 -12.06 36.81 -27.32
C PRO A 259 -11.59 37.52 -28.58
N VAL A 260 -12.14 38.71 -28.82
CA VAL A 260 -11.51 39.69 -29.72
C VAL A 260 -10.29 40.24 -29.00
N ARG A 261 -9.09 39.85 -29.42
CA ARG A 261 -7.84 40.22 -28.76
C ARG A 261 -7.20 41.45 -29.42
N PRO A 262 -6.62 42.39 -28.64
CA PRO A 262 -5.80 43.46 -29.19
C PRO A 262 -4.51 42.90 -29.82
N ALA A 263 -3.85 43.71 -30.65
CA ALA A 263 -2.56 43.35 -31.22
C ALA A 263 -1.55 43.03 -30.11
N LEU A 264 -0.69 42.02 -30.36
CA LEU A 264 0.36 41.62 -29.43
C LEU A 264 1.32 42.79 -29.19
N PRO A 265 1.58 43.16 -27.93
CA PRO A 265 2.63 44.14 -27.61
C PRO A 265 4.00 43.74 -28.19
N GLU A 266 4.73 44.69 -28.77
CA GLU A 266 6.11 44.44 -29.18
C GLU A 266 7.04 44.49 -27.95
N ILE A 267 7.68 43.36 -27.64
CA ILE A 267 8.63 43.24 -26.52
C ILE A 267 9.99 42.78 -27.09
N PRO A 268 11.08 43.54 -26.91
CA PRO A 268 12.42 43.16 -27.37
C PRO A 268 12.89 41.83 -26.78
N VAL A 269 13.64 41.04 -27.55
CA VAL A 269 14.12 39.69 -27.18
C VAL A 269 14.89 39.67 -25.85
N ASP A 270 15.71 40.70 -25.61
CA ASP A 270 16.61 40.79 -24.44
C ASP A 270 15.94 41.48 -23.22
N THR A 271 14.62 41.65 -23.24
CA THR A 271 13.90 42.34 -22.17
C THR A 271 13.92 41.53 -20.88
N PRO A 272 14.38 42.08 -19.74
CA PRO A 272 14.40 41.37 -18.46
C PRO A 272 12.99 40.99 -17.98
N ALA A 273 12.86 39.85 -17.29
CA ALA A 273 11.58 39.33 -16.82
C ALA A 273 10.68 40.32 -16.06
N PRO A 274 11.19 41.19 -15.14
CA PRO A 274 10.36 42.22 -14.50
C PRO A 274 9.63 43.15 -15.48
N GLU A 275 10.32 43.62 -16.52
CA GLU A 275 9.73 44.53 -17.52
C GLU A 275 8.76 43.77 -18.44
N VAL A 276 9.02 42.49 -18.74
CA VAL A 276 8.04 41.63 -19.42
C VAL A 276 6.76 41.51 -18.59
N PHE A 277 6.88 41.22 -17.29
CA PHE A 277 5.71 41.13 -16.40
C PHE A 277 4.96 42.45 -16.29
N LYS A 278 5.67 43.57 -16.21
CA LYS A 278 5.07 44.91 -16.20
C LYS A 278 4.25 45.20 -17.45
N THR A 279 4.75 44.84 -18.64
CA THR A 279 3.99 45.01 -19.89
C THR A 279 2.76 44.10 -19.94
N LEU A 280 2.91 42.81 -19.60
CA LEU A 280 1.82 41.83 -19.72
C LEU A 280 0.74 42.00 -18.64
N LEU A 281 1.12 42.23 -17.38
CA LEU A 281 0.20 42.46 -16.27
C LEU A 281 -0.35 43.90 -16.28
N GLY A 282 0.40 44.89 -16.77
CA GLY A 282 -0.08 46.27 -16.84
C GLY A 282 -1.33 46.45 -17.70
N GLN A 283 -1.50 45.62 -18.74
CA GLN A 283 -2.67 45.69 -19.63
C GLN A 283 -3.86 44.86 -19.15
N ASN A 284 -3.62 43.67 -18.57
CA ASN A 284 -4.66 42.67 -18.32
C ASN A 284 -4.78 42.25 -16.84
N LYS A 285 -3.86 42.69 -15.97
CA LYS A 285 -3.64 42.27 -14.57
C LYS A 285 -3.50 40.75 -14.34
N ARG A 286 -3.61 39.96 -15.41
CA ARG A 286 -3.79 38.51 -15.41
C ARG A 286 -2.82 37.91 -16.42
N LEU A 287 -2.27 36.75 -16.11
CA LEU A 287 -1.34 36.05 -17.00
C LEU A 287 -1.39 34.54 -16.76
N VAL A 288 -1.45 33.76 -17.83
CA VAL A 288 -1.28 32.30 -17.78
C VAL A 288 0.15 31.96 -18.19
N ILE A 289 0.84 31.21 -17.35
CA ILE A 289 2.18 30.68 -17.61
C ILE A 289 2.07 29.16 -17.77
N GLY A 290 2.60 28.65 -18.88
CA GLY A 290 2.61 27.22 -19.17
C GLY A 290 4.02 26.69 -19.24
N ALA A 291 4.27 25.61 -18.49
CA ALA A 291 5.54 24.91 -18.50
C ALA A 291 5.32 23.43 -18.15
N PRO A 292 6.20 22.51 -18.59
CA PRO A 292 6.21 21.14 -18.09
C PRO A 292 6.23 21.12 -16.55
N ASN A 293 5.52 20.18 -15.91
CA ASN A 293 5.48 20.12 -14.44
C ASN A 293 6.86 20.04 -13.78
N ALA A 294 7.75 19.26 -14.40
CA ALA A 294 9.13 19.13 -13.98
C ALA A 294 10.01 20.32 -14.40
N SER A 295 9.56 21.31 -15.16
CA SER A 295 10.36 22.47 -15.53
C SER A 295 10.83 23.28 -14.31
N ILE A 296 12.10 23.70 -14.32
CA ILE A 296 12.70 24.57 -13.31
C ILE A 296 12.52 26.04 -13.71
N ALA A 297 12.73 26.36 -14.99
CA ALA A 297 12.72 27.71 -15.55
C ALA A 297 11.52 28.56 -15.12
N SER A 298 10.31 28.00 -15.23
CA SER A 298 9.09 28.72 -14.84
C SER A 298 9.02 29.08 -13.35
N LYS A 299 9.44 28.15 -12.49
CA LYS A 299 9.44 28.35 -11.03
C LYS A 299 10.55 29.30 -10.63
N GLN A 300 11.72 29.20 -11.27
CA GLN A 300 12.85 30.10 -11.09
C GLN A 300 12.45 31.55 -11.37
N VAL A 301 11.92 31.84 -12.57
CA VAL A 301 11.53 33.20 -12.94
C VAL A 301 10.49 33.76 -11.99
N LEU A 302 9.49 32.97 -11.56
CA LEU A 302 8.49 33.45 -10.61
C LEU A 302 9.07 33.71 -9.22
N ILE A 303 9.95 32.83 -8.72
CA ILE A 303 10.57 32.97 -7.39
C ILE A 303 11.48 34.19 -7.33
N GLU A 304 12.34 34.36 -8.33
CA GLU A 304 13.33 35.45 -8.38
C GLU A 304 12.67 36.82 -8.57
N ASN A 305 11.49 36.87 -9.21
CA ASN A 305 10.78 38.11 -9.50
C ASN A 305 9.55 38.34 -8.60
N MET A 306 9.39 37.58 -7.51
CA MET A 306 8.17 37.63 -6.68
C MET A 306 7.91 39.01 -6.08
N GLN A 307 8.95 39.73 -5.63
CA GLN A 307 8.81 41.10 -5.12
C GLN A 307 8.32 42.05 -6.21
N ALA A 308 8.93 42.02 -7.40
CA ALA A 308 8.51 42.85 -8.53
C ALA A 308 7.06 42.56 -8.94
N LEU A 309 6.64 41.29 -8.91
CA LEU A 309 5.26 40.90 -9.15
C LEU A 309 4.31 41.48 -8.09
N ALA A 310 4.69 41.44 -6.81
CA ALA A 310 3.91 42.06 -5.72
C ALA A 310 3.79 43.58 -5.91
N ASP A 311 4.87 44.25 -6.31
CA ASP A 311 4.91 45.70 -6.58
C ASP A 311 4.03 46.08 -7.80
N LEU A 312 3.94 45.19 -8.80
CA LEU A 312 3.00 45.31 -9.93
C LEU A 312 1.54 45.03 -9.55
N GLY A 313 1.25 44.75 -8.28
CA GLY A 313 -0.09 44.53 -7.78
C GLY A 313 -0.60 43.10 -7.93
N LEU A 314 0.27 42.12 -8.17
CA LEU A 314 -0.12 40.71 -8.11
C LEU A 314 -0.62 40.36 -6.71
N LYS A 315 -1.80 39.76 -6.62
CA LYS A 315 -2.41 39.36 -5.33
C LYS A 315 -2.59 37.86 -5.19
N ARG A 316 -2.65 37.11 -6.30
CA ARG A 316 -2.90 35.66 -6.26
C ARG A 316 -2.07 34.87 -7.27
N LEU A 317 -1.59 33.72 -6.84
CA LEU A 317 -0.86 32.74 -7.64
C LEU A 317 -1.59 31.38 -7.59
N TYR A 318 -2.01 30.89 -8.75
CA TYR A 318 -2.60 29.57 -8.90
C TYR A 318 -1.57 28.56 -9.37
N ILE A 319 -1.50 27.39 -8.71
CA ILE A 319 -0.55 26.32 -9.08
C ILE A 319 -1.24 24.96 -9.22
N GLU A 320 -0.67 24.11 -10.07
CA GLU A 320 -1.03 22.70 -10.17
C GLU A 320 -0.44 21.84 -9.05
N ASN A 321 -0.83 20.56 -9.02
CA ASN A 321 -0.42 19.57 -8.02
C ASN A 321 -0.82 19.94 -6.59
N LEU A 322 -1.73 20.89 -6.41
CA LEU A 322 -2.31 21.32 -5.13
C LEU A 322 -3.83 21.25 -5.25
N PRO A 323 -4.47 20.08 -5.03
CA PRO A 323 -5.92 19.95 -5.13
C PRO A 323 -6.62 20.87 -4.12
N ALA A 324 -7.33 21.89 -4.61
CA ALA A 324 -7.91 22.93 -3.77
C ALA A 324 -8.91 22.34 -2.76
N ASP A 325 -9.71 21.36 -3.16
CA ASP A 325 -10.66 20.64 -2.31
C ASP A 325 -10.01 19.94 -1.12
N LEU A 326 -8.84 19.36 -1.32
CA LEU A 326 -8.11 18.69 -0.25
C LEU A 326 -7.43 19.67 0.70
N PHE A 327 -7.20 20.93 0.32
CA PHE A 327 -6.45 21.89 1.14
C PHE A 327 -7.19 23.19 1.45
N ARG A 328 -8.43 23.39 0.99
CA ARG A 328 -9.21 24.64 1.06
C ARG A 328 -9.11 25.37 2.38
N HIS A 329 -9.52 24.72 3.47
CA HIS A 329 -9.47 25.35 4.80
C HIS A 329 -8.06 25.80 5.20
N LYS A 330 -7.01 25.05 4.80
CA LYS A 330 -5.62 25.42 5.10
C LYS A 330 -5.15 26.57 4.20
N LEU A 331 -5.55 26.56 2.93
CA LEU A 331 -5.27 27.64 1.97
C LEU A 331 -5.85 28.96 2.47
N ARG A 332 -7.11 28.97 2.91
CA ARG A 332 -7.75 30.15 3.50
C ARG A 332 -6.99 30.71 4.72
N ILE A 333 -6.46 29.83 5.59
CA ILE A 333 -5.64 30.26 6.74
C ILE A 333 -4.32 30.90 6.25
N ILE A 334 -3.58 30.25 5.35
CA ILE A 334 -2.29 30.80 4.88
C ILE A 334 -2.46 32.07 4.04
N ASN A 335 -3.62 32.22 3.39
CA ASN A 335 -4.00 33.41 2.63
C ASN A 335 -4.61 34.51 3.53
N ARG A 336 -4.68 34.30 4.85
CA ARG A 336 -5.25 35.25 5.84
C ARG A 336 -6.72 35.60 5.59
N GLU A 337 -7.46 34.71 4.93
CA GLU A 337 -8.89 34.88 4.65
C GLU A 337 -9.76 34.44 5.85
N ILE A 338 -9.23 33.58 6.72
CA ILE A 338 -9.89 33.14 7.97
C ILE A 338 -8.86 33.01 9.10
N GLU A 339 -9.34 33.08 10.34
CA GLU A 339 -8.52 32.80 11.53
C GLU A 339 -8.19 31.30 11.66
N GLY A 340 -6.98 31.00 12.14
CA GLY A 340 -6.55 29.63 12.39
C GLY A 340 -5.07 29.51 12.72
N ASN A 341 -4.61 28.28 12.99
CA ASN A 341 -3.20 28.02 13.25
C ASN A 341 -2.39 28.08 11.95
N LEU A 342 -1.82 29.25 11.66
CA LEU A 342 -1.02 29.52 10.46
C LEU A 342 0.15 28.55 10.30
N ALA A 343 0.92 28.32 11.37
CA ALA A 343 2.07 27.42 11.35
C ALA A 343 1.67 25.98 10.98
N SER A 344 0.54 25.50 11.51
CA SER A 344 0.01 24.17 11.20
C SER A 344 -0.52 24.09 9.76
N ALA A 345 -1.23 25.11 9.29
CA ALA A 345 -1.76 25.14 7.92
C ALA A 345 -0.63 25.18 6.89
N LEU A 346 0.36 26.05 7.09
CA LEU A 346 1.53 26.20 6.24
C LEU A 346 2.34 24.90 6.18
N LYS A 347 2.66 24.31 7.35
CA LYS A 347 3.38 23.02 7.43
C LYS A 347 2.69 21.93 6.62
N ARG A 348 1.35 21.85 6.66
CA ARG A 348 0.60 20.80 5.95
C ARG A 348 0.60 20.95 4.44
N ILE A 349 0.57 22.19 3.93
CA ILE A 349 0.67 22.46 2.48
C ILE A 349 2.12 22.24 2.03
N GLU A 350 3.08 22.64 2.84
CA GLU A 350 4.50 22.43 2.61
C GLU A 350 4.87 20.93 2.55
N GLU A 351 4.40 20.12 3.51
CA GLU A 351 4.56 18.64 3.51
C GLU A 351 3.98 17.99 2.25
N HIS A 352 2.91 18.56 1.70
CA HIS A 352 2.30 18.09 0.47
C HIS A 352 3.14 18.46 -0.75
N LEU A 353 3.51 19.73 -0.91
CA LEU A 353 4.32 20.18 -2.04
C LEU A 353 5.73 19.60 -2.01
N ALA A 354 6.32 19.35 -0.83
CA ALA A 354 7.57 18.61 -0.72
C ALA A 354 7.48 17.18 -1.31
N ARG A 355 6.33 16.51 -1.13
CA ARG A 355 6.10 15.18 -1.73
C ARG A 355 5.91 15.26 -3.24
N VAL A 356 5.24 16.30 -3.73
CA VAL A 356 5.13 16.58 -5.17
C VAL A 356 6.52 16.80 -5.77
N ASP A 357 7.31 17.67 -5.15
CA ASP A 357 8.67 17.98 -5.59
C ASP A 357 9.55 16.73 -5.63
N LEU A 358 9.49 15.90 -4.57
CA LEU A 358 10.21 14.62 -4.52
C LEU A 358 9.76 13.65 -5.64
N ALA A 359 8.45 13.58 -5.93
CA ALA A 359 7.93 12.75 -7.01
C ALA A 359 8.40 13.22 -8.40
N LEU A 360 8.63 14.52 -8.56
CA LEU A 360 9.22 15.12 -9.77
C LEU A 360 10.75 14.98 -9.84
N GLY A 361 11.39 14.40 -8.83
CA GLY A 361 12.83 14.13 -8.79
C GLY A 361 13.65 15.18 -8.04
N TYR A 362 13.00 16.10 -7.32
CA TYR A 362 13.67 17.16 -6.58
C TYR A 362 14.00 16.78 -5.14
N GLY A 363 15.23 17.08 -4.71
CA GLY A 363 15.61 17.00 -3.30
C GLY A 363 15.00 18.13 -2.46
N LEU A 364 15.04 17.98 -1.13
CA LEU A 364 14.50 18.97 -0.18
C LEU A 364 15.14 20.37 -0.31
N GLU A 365 16.40 20.42 -0.75
CA GLU A 365 17.19 21.65 -0.92
C GLU A 365 17.13 22.25 -2.33
N ALA A 366 16.33 21.69 -3.25
CA ALA A 366 16.20 22.26 -4.58
C ALA A 366 15.63 23.70 -4.49
N PRO A 367 16.25 24.68 -5.17
CA PRO A 367 15.90 26.10 -4.99
C PRO A 367 14.61 26.50 -5.70
N PHE A 368 14.25 25.82 -6.79
CA PHE A 368 13.15 26.21 -7.67
C PHE A 368 12.13 25.07 -7.81
N THR A 369 11.24 24.97 -6.83
CA THR A 369 10.24 23.90 -6.73
C THR A 369 8.84 24.47 -6.43
N PHE A 370 7.79 23.65 -6.49
CA PHE A 370 6.45 24.14 -6.15
C PHE A 370 6.35 24.54 -4.68
N ARG A 371 7.01 23.80 -3.77
CA ARG A 371 7.12 24.19 -2.35
C ARG A 371 7.77 25.56 -2.20
N ARG A 372 8.92 25.79 -2.85
CA ARG A 372 9.66 27.06 -2.76
C ARG A 372 8.86 28.22 -3.36
N LEU A 373 8.19 27.99 -4.48
CA LEU A 373 7.31 28.96 -5.11
C LEU A 373 6.16 29.39 -4.18
N MET A 374 5.49 28.43 -3.54
CA MET A 374 4.43 28.71 -2.57
C MET A 374 4.93 29.52 -1.37
N LEU A 375 6.09 29.13 -0.81
CA LEU A 375 6.70 29.85 0.32
C LEU A 375 7.07 31.29 -0.05
N GLN A 376 7.66 31.48 -1.23
CA GLN A 376 8.04 32.80 -1.72
C GLN A 376 6.82 33.70 -1.91
N ALA A 377 5.75 33.19 -2.53
CA ALA A 377 4.50 33.94 -2.68
C ALA A 377 3.91 34.35 -1.32
N HIS A 378 3.87 33.42 -0.36
CA HIS A 378 3.37 33.70 0.99
C HIS A 378 4.18 34.79 1.72
N GLN A 379 5.51 34.77 1.61
CA GLN A 379 6.39 35.79 2.20
C GLN A 379 6.10 37.20 1.66
N HIS A 380 5.72 37.30 0.39
CA HIS A 380 5.40 38.56 -0.29
C HIS A 380 3.91 38.94 -0.23
N ASN A 381 3.14 38.30 0.64
CA ASN A 381 1.69 38.50 0.79
C ASN A 381 0.88 38.28 -0.49
N ILE A 382 1.34 37.36 -1.35
CA ILE A 382 0.59 36.87 -2.52
C ILE A 382 -0.13 35.58 -2.11
N ALA A 383 -1.46 35.56 -2.25
CA ALA A 383 -2.28 34.40 -1.92
C ALA A 383 -1.96 33.23 -2.87
N VAL A 384 -1.88 32.02 -2.34
CA VAL A 384 -1.65 30.80 -3.14
C VAL A 384 -2.91 29.94 -3.13
N GLU A 385 -3.33 29.52 -4.32
CA GLU A 385 -4.53 28.69 -4.49
C GLU A 385 -4.26 27.50 -5.43
N GLY A 386 -4.99 26.41 -5.22
CA GLY A 386 -4.95 25.25 -6.10
C GLY A 386 -5.72 25.49 -7.40
N LEU A 387 -5.10 25.21 -8.55
CA LEU A 387 -5.76 25.33 -9.85
C LEU A 387 -6.73 24.17 -10.15
N ASP A 388 -6.52 23.03 -9.52
CA ASP A 388 -7.19 21.75 -9.79
C ASP A 388 -7.94 21.21 -8.55
N THR A 389 -8.84 20.24 -8.76
CA THR A 389 -9.48 19.41 -7.72
C THR A 389 -8.85 18.02 -7.70
N ALA A 390 -9.08 17.20 -6.67
CA ALA A 390 -8.65 15.80 -6.66
C ALA A 390 -9.18 15.03 -7.89
N ALA A 391 -10.39 15.35 -8.37
CA ALA A 391 -10.99 14.76 -9.56
C ALA A 391 -10.25 15.11 -10.87
N SER A 392 -9.40 16.15 -10.89
CA SER A 392 -8.57 16.54 -12.03
C SER A 392 -7.41 15.57 -12.31
N TYR A 393 -7.14 14.63 -11.40
CA TYR A 393 -6.06 13.65 -11.49
C TYR A 393 -6.60 12.21 -11.47
N HIS A 394 -5.86 11.24 -11.99
CA HIS A 394 -6.12 9.82 -11.82
C HIS A 394 -5.58 9.34 -10.46
N MET A 395 -6.47 9.15 -9.49
CA MET A 395 -6.13 8.78 -8.11
C MET A 395 -6.79 7.48 -7.65
N GLU A 396 -7.55 6.82 -8.53
CA GLU A 396 -8.30 5.61 -8.23
C GLU A 396 -7.42 4.50 -7.73
N HIS A 397 -6.27 4.32 -8.38
CA HIS A 397 -5.29 3.33 -7.99
C HIS A 397 -4.84 3.53 -6.54
N LEU A 398 -4.66 4.76 -6.06
CA LEU A 398 -4.30 5.04 -4.66
C LEU A 398 -5.46 4.69 -3.71
N LEU A 399 -6.70 5.04 -4.08
CA LEU A 399 -7.91 4.72 -3.31
C LEU A 399 -8.21 3.21 -3.29
N ASP A 400 -7.70 2.46 -4.27
CA ASP A 400 -7.68 1.00 -4.34
C ASP A 400 -6.45 0.38 -3.67
N LEU A 401 -5.68 1.19 -2.94
CA LEU A 401 -4.47 0.78 -2.23
C LEU A 401 -3.43 0.14 -3.17
N ALA A 402 -3.30 0.67 -4.37
CA ALA A 402 -2.21 0.39 -5.30
C ALA A 402 -1.03 1.35 -5.07
N ASP A 403 0.18 0.87 -5.34
CA ASP A 403 1.34 1.76 -5.44
C ASP A 403 1.38 2.34 -6.85
N GLY A 404 1.75 3.60 -6.96
CA GLY A 404 1.69 4.30 -8.24
C GLY A 404 2.12 5.75 -8.14
N GLU A 405 2.22 6.37 -9.31
CA GLU A 405 2.49 7.79 -9.47
C GLU A 405 1.29 8.60 -9.00
N ARG A 406 1.53 9.64 -8.21
CA ARG A 406 0.48 10.54 -7.70
C ARG A 406 0.33 11.71 -8.65
N PHE A 407 -0.89 12.27 -8.70
CA PHE A 407 -1.19 13.45 -9.53
C PHE A 407 -0.96 13.21 -11.02
N ILE A 408 -1.21 11.99 -11.50
CA ILE A 408 -1.28 11.72 -12.94
C ILE A 408 -2.42 12.58 -13.51
N PRO A 409 -2.14 13.59 -14.35
CA PRO A 409 -3.16 14.53 -14.80
C PRO A 409 -4.16 13.82 -15.71
N ARG A 410 -5.45 14.17 -15.57
CA ARG A 410 -6.45 13.84 -16.59
C ARG A 410 -6.29 14.75 -17.81
N ALA A 411 -7.01 14.44 -18.87
CA ALA A 411 -7.06 15.26 -20.08
C ALA A 411 -7.27 16.75 -19.76
N SER A 412 -6.49 17.62 -20.41
CA SER A 412 -6.48 19.07 -20.18
C SER A 412 -7.84 19.71 -20.37
N ARG A 413 -8.72 19.12 -21.18
CA ARG A 413 -10.14 19.48 -21.28
C ARG A 413 -10.85 19.52 -19.91
N LEU A 414 -10.81 18.40 -19.18
CA LEU A 414 -11.51 18.28 -17.88
C LEU A 414 -10.92 19.25 -16.86
N ARG A 415 -9.59 19.36 -16.86
CA ARG A 415 -8.86 20.24 -15.96
C ARG A 415 -9.16 21.70 -16.26
N ASN A 416 -9.12 22.12 -17.53
CA ASN A 416 -9.41 23.49 -17.96
C ASN A 416 -10.84 23.91 -17.64
N PHE A 417 -11.83 23.03 -17.78
CA PHE A 417 -13.19 23.32 -17.34
C PHE A 417 -13.26 23.65 -15.85
N TYR A 418 -12.72 22.76 -14.99
CA TYR A 418 -12.72 22.99 -13.55
C TYR A 418 -11.95 24.27 -13.17
N SER A 419 -10.74 24.44 -13.72
CA SER A 419 -9.91 25.62 -13.44
C SER A 419 -10.54 26.91 -13.93
N HIS A 420 -11.24 26.89 -15.06
CA HIS A 420 -12.03 28.04 -15.52
C HIS A 420 -13.12 28.40 -14.50
N LYS A 421 -13.82 27.42 -13.93
CA LYS A 421 -14.80 27.66 -12.85
C LYS A 421 -14.17 28.18 -11.56
N VAL A 422 -12.96 27.73 -11.20
CA VAL A 422 -12.19 28.29 -10.06
C VAL A 422 -11.89 29.77 -10.29
N LEU A 423 -11.43 30.13 -11.49
CA LEU A 423 -11.06 31.50 -11.83
C LEU A 423 -12.29 32.40 -11.96
N GLU A 424 -13.40 31.93 -12.55
CA GLU A 424 -14.68 32.67 -12.60
C GLU A 424 -15.20 32.98 -11.19
N ARG A 425 -15.15 32.00 -10.28
CA ARG A 425 -15.56 32.19 -8.89
C ARG A 425 -14.75 33.30 -8.21
N ASN A 426 -13.43 33.34 -8.44
CA ASN A 426 -12.61 34.40 -7.89
C ASN A 426 -12.90 35.75 -8.55
N ALA A 427 -13.04 35.79 -9.88
CA ALA A 427 -13.37 37.02 -10.60
C ALA A 427 -14.71 37.62 -10.18
N ALA A 428 -15.70 36.80 -9.81
CA ALA A 428 -16.98 37.26 -9.28
C ALA A 428 -16.85 37.94 -7.91
N LYS A 429 -15.91 37.48 -7.07
CA LYS A 429 -15.65 38.07 -5.74
C LYS A 429 -14.68 39.24 -5.80
N ASN A 430 -13.67 39.15 -6.66
CA ASN A 430 -12.53 40.05 -6.74
C ASN A 430 -12.21 40.38 -8.22
N PRO A 431 -13.04 41.17 -8.92
CA PRO A 431 -12.93 41.37 -10.38
C PRO A 431 -11.62 42.05 -10.80
N GLU A 432 -11.12 42.97 -9.98
CA GLU A 432 -9.90 43.76 -10.26
C GLU A 432 -8.62 43.12 -9.71
N GLU A 433 -8.71 41.93 -9.12
CA GLU A 433 -7.56 41.24 -8.53
C GLU A 433 -6.61 40.72 -9.62
N GLY A 434 -5.34 41.12 -9.52
CA GLY A 434 -4.29 40.62 -10.40
C GLY A 434 -3.84 39.22 -10.00
N TRP A 435 -3.71 38.32 -10.97
CA TRP A 435 -3.35 36.92 -10.72
C TRP A 435 -2.47 36.30 -11.81
N ILE A 436 -1.67 35.30 -11.42
CA ILE A 436 -0.91 34.44 -12.32
C ILE A 436 -1.37 33.01 -12.13
N VAL A 437 -1.51 32.28 -13.24
CA VAL A 437 -1.67 30.82 -13.25
C VAL A 437 -0.38 30.18 -13.74
N LEU A 438 0.16 29.21 -12.98
CA LEU A 438 1.21 28.30 -13.46
C LEU A 438 0.60 26.93 -13.73
N ALA A 439 0.55 26.54 -14.99
CA ALA A 439 -0.11 25.31 -15.46
C ALA A 439 0.79 24.50 -16.41
N GLU A 440 0.37 23.28 -16.74
CA GLU A 440 1.00 22.51 -17.82
C GLU A 440 0.88 23.29 -19.15
N GLN A 441 1.93 23.24 -19.97
CA GLN A 441 2.00 23.86 -21.29
C GLN A 441 0.88 23.44 -22.27
N ASP A 442 0.30 22.25 -22.14
CA ASP A 442 -0.84 21.77 -22.94
C ASP A 442 -2.19 22.41 -22.54
N ARG A 443 -2.17 23.30 -21.53
CA ARG A 443 -3.34 24.03 -21.02
C ARG A 443 -3.37 25.50 -21.43
N LEU A 444 -2.29 26.01 -22.03
CA LEU A 444 -2.11 27.42 -22.42
C LEU A 444 -3.17 27.91 -23.41
N GLY A 445 -3.07 27.44 -24.65
CA GLY A 445 -3.87 27.88 -25.78
C GLY A 445 -4.83 26.81 -26.26
N THR A 446 -5.70 27.15 -27.20
CA THR A 446 -6.61 26.17 -27.81
C THR A 446 -5.85 24.97 -28.36
N TYR A 447 -6.26 23.76 -27.97
CA TYR A 447 -5.71 22.47 -28.40
C TYR A 447 -6.86 21.55 -28.83
N GLU A 448 -6.77 20.91 -29.99
CA GLU A 448 -7.82 20.00 -30.52
C GLU A 448 -9.25 20.61 -30.49
N ARG A 449 -9.40 21.90 -30.83
CA ARG A 449 -10.67 22.68 -30.76
C ARG A 449 -11.23 22.90 -29.35
N ILE A 450 -10.45 22.61 -28.32
CA ILE A 450 -10.80 22.87 -26.92
C ILE A 450 -10.05 24.14 -26.47
N PRO A 451 -10.77 25.20 -26.09
CA PRO A 451 -10.16 26.43 -25.58
C PRO A 451 -9.19 26.19 -24.42
N GLY A 452 -8.00 26.78 -24.51
CA GLY A 452 -7.02 26.83 -23.43
C GLY A 452 -7.42 27.84 -22.34
N LEU A 453 -6.71 27.84 -21.21
CA LEU A 453 -7.00 28.75 -20.10
C LEU A 453 -6.90 30.22 -20.52
N ALA A 454 -5.98 30.57 -21.41
CA ALA A 454 -5.83 31.94 -21.87
C ALA A 454 -7.04 32.41 -22.70
N ASP A 455 -7.67 31.52 -23.46
CA ASP A 455 -8.88 31.81 -24.24
C ASP A 455 -10.10 31.90 -23.33
N LEU A 456 -10.23 30.97 -22.39
CA LEU A 456 -11.31 30.91 -21.40
C LEU A 456 -11.32 32.08 -20.41
N GLN A 457 -10.16 32.72 -20.18
CA GLN A 457 -10.00 33.82 -19.22
C GLN A 457 -9.73 35.17 -19.88
N HIS A 458 -9.76 35.21 -21.22
CA HIS A 458 -9.52 36.42 -22.01
C HIS A 458 -8.21 37.15 -21.63
N THR A 459 -7.13 36.38 -21.46
CA THR A 459 -5.85 36.88 -20.93
C THR A 459 -4.65 36.44 -21.77
N TRP A 460 -3.49 37.03 -21.50
CA TRP A 460 -2.22 36.68 -22.14
C TRP A 460 -1.67 35.35 -21.63
N ALA A 461 -0.86 34.70 -22.45
CA ALA A 461 -0.31 33.38 -22.18
C ALA A 461 1.18 33.37 -22.53
N MET A 462 2.03 32.95 -21.61
CA MET A 462 3.47 32.84 -21.83
C MET A 462 3.93 31.41 -21.55
N ARG A 463 4.56 30.79 -22.54
CA ARG A 463 5.24 29.51 -22.39
C ARG A 463 6.64 29.76 -21.85
N ILE A 464 7.05 29.00 -20.85
CA ILE A 464 8.42 29.05 -20.33
C ILE A 464 9.09 27.69 -20.51
N GLU A 465 10.28 27.68 -21.10
CA GLU A 465 11.03 26.46 -21.40
C GLU A 465 12.44 26.50 -20.82
N ASP A 466 12.88 25.35 -20.32
CA ASP A 466 14.27 25.08 -19.99
C ASP A 466 15.05 24.80 -21.28
N VAL A 467 16.14 25.53 -21.50
CA VAL A 467 17.03 25.34 -22.65
C VAL A 467 18.46 25.05 -22.20
N THR A 468 19.25 24.43 -23.07
CA THR A 468 20.68 24.19 -22.83
C THR A 468 21.51 25.43 -23.19
N ALA A 469 22.77 25.50 -22.74
CA ALA A 469 23.63 26.68 -22.91
C ALA A 469 23.91 27.06 -24.38
N ASP A 470 23.68 26.15 -25.32
CA ASP A 470 23.84 26.31 -26.77
C ASP A 470 22.57 26.80 -27.49
N GLN A 471 21.44 26.88 -26.78
CA GLN A 471 20.16 27.35 -27.33
C GLN A 471 19.93 28.83 -26.99
N PRO A 472 19.22 29.58 -27.86
CA PRO A 472 18.98 31.00 -27.63
C PRO A 472 18.12 31.21 -26.37
N ILE A 473 18.49 32.23 -25.59
CA ILE A 473 17.81 32.71 -24.39
C ILE A 473 17.14 34.04 -24.74
N GLY A 474 15.88 34.23 -24.36
CA GLY A 474 15.14 35.45 -24.67
C GLY A 474 13.63 35.26 -24.72
N LEU A 475 12.93 36.32 -25.14
CA LEU A 475 11.49 36.35 -25.33
C LEU A 475 11.13 36.45 -26.82
N TRP A 476 10.24 35.58 -27.29
CA TRP A 476 9.71 35.61 -28.66
C TRP A 476 8.19 35.47 -28.67
N THR A 477 7.59 35.75 -29.82
CA THR A 477 6.23 35.31 -30.10
C THR A 477 6.20 33.78 -30.18
N ASP A 478 5.19 33.16 -29.56
CA ASP A 478 5.04 31.71 -29.63
C ASP A 478 4.55 31.31 -31.03
N THR A 479 5.39 30.58 -31.77
CA THR A 479 5.17 30.17 -33.16
C THR A 479 4.74 28.70 -33.29
N LEU A 480 4.46 28.00 -32.18
CA LEU A 480 3.97 26.63 -32.23
C LEU A 480 2.72 26.50 -33.11
N ALA A 481 2.54 25.33 -33.73
CA ALA A 481 1.36 25.10 -34.55
C ALA A 481 0.07 25.25 -33.71
N ALA A 482 -1.01 25.71 -34.34
CA ALA A 482 -2.30 25.90 -33.66
C ALA A 482 -2.83 24.61 -32.97
N GLY A 483 -2.35 23.43 -33.39
CA GLY A 483 -2.66 22.15 -32.75
C GLY A 483 -1.79 21.78 -31.55
N GLN A 484 -0.89 22.64 -31.05
CA GLN A 484 0.08 22.33 -29.98
C GLN A 484 -0.07 23.22 -28.72
N SER A 485 -1.29 23.69 -28.42
CA SER A 485 -1.58 24.58 -27.26
C SER A 485 -0.69 25.83 -27.27
N ARG A 486 -0.71 26.58 -28.37
CA ARG A 486 0.18 27.74 -28.57
C ARG A 486 -0.08 28.85 -27.54
N GLY A 487 0.98 29.37 -26.92
CA GLY A 487 0.92 30.59 -26.11
C GLY A 487 0.88 31.86 -26.97
N HIS A 488 1.06 33.02 -26.34
CA HIS A 488 1.29 34.29 -27.03
C HIS A 488 2.78 34.59 -27.12
N TYR A 489 3.49 34.35 -26.01
CA TYR A 489 4.93 34.50 -25.92
C TYR A 489 5.60 33.19 -25.51
N ARG A 490 6.86 33.04 -25.90
CA ARG A 490 7.76 31.97 -25.46
C ARG A 490 8.99 32.63 -24.83
N LEU A 491 9.26 32.28 -23.58
CA LEU A 491 10.45 32.67 -22.83
C LEU A 491 11.32 31.43 -22.63
N THR A 492 12.58 31.47 -23.03
CA THR A 492 13.54 30.38 -22.75
C THR A 492 14.56 30.83 -21.72
N LEU A 493 14.91 29.93 -20.80
CA LEU A 493 15.98 30.16 -19.83
C LEU A 493 16.93 28.98 -19.79
N SER A 494 18.23 29.27 -19.71
CA SER A 494 19.23 28.23 -19.49
C SER A 494 19.15 27.75 -18.05
N THR A 495 18.82 26.46 -17.85
CA THR A 495 18.76 25.85 -16.53
C THR A 495 19.55 24.54 -16.49
N SER A 496 19.85 24.03 -15.29
CA SER A 496 20.46 22.72 -15.09
C SER A 496 19.47 21.56 -15.25
N PHE A 497 18.25 21.83 -15.71
CA PHE A 497 17.21 20.83 -15.86
C PHE A 497 17.51 19.90 -17.05
N HIS A 498 17.89 18.66 -16.76
CA HIS A 498 17.84 17.58 -17.75
C HIS A 498 16.44 16.97 -17.73
N ALA A 499 15.61 17.33 -18.70
CA ALA A 499 14.39 16.58 -18.97
C ALA A 499 14.76 15.09 -19.06
N ARG A 500 14.13 14.22 -18.26
CA ARG A 500 14.22 12.78 -18.51
C ARG A 500 13.89 12.58 -19.98
N PRO A 501 14.75 11.95 -20.79
CA PRO A 501 14.37 11.66 -22.16
C PRO A 501 13.09 10.84 -22.09
N LYS A 502 12.00 11.36 -22.68
CA LYS A 502 10.92 10.49 -23.16
C LYS A 502 11.66 9.39 -23.92
N PRO A 503 11.42 8.09 -23.66
CA PRO A 503 12.01 7.05 -24.47
C PRO A 503 11.61 7.35 -25.91
N GLY A 504 12.54 7.92 -26.67
CA GLY A 504 12.40 8.06 -28.10
C GLY A 504 12.14 6.67 -28.61
N ALA A 505 11.22 6.54 -29.57
CA ALA A 505 10.98 5.29 -30.26
C ALA A 505 12.35 4.72 -30.67
N SER A 506 12.83 3.74 -29.89
CA SER A 506 14.12 3.15 -30.14
C SER A 506 13.93 2.41 -31.44
N ARG A 507 14.51 2.95 -32.50
CA ARG A 507 14.81 2.20 -33.71
C ARG A 507 15.64 1.03 -33.24
N VAL A 508 15.01 -0.14 -33.13
CA VAL A 508 15.67 -1.38 -32.75
C VAL A 508 16.73 -1.66 -33.81
N PRO A 509 18.03 -1.66 -33.49
CA PRO A 509 18.99 -2.38 -34.30
C PRO A 509 18.70 -3.85 -34.02
N SER A 510 18.23 -4.55 -35.04
CA SER A 510 18.06 -6.00 -35.03
C SER A 510 19.42 -6.68 -34.88
N VAL A 511 19.88 -6.82 -33.65
CA VAL A 511 20.87 -7.82 -33.27
C VAL A 511 20.09 -8.94 -32.59
N VAL A 512 19.88 -10.01 -33.34
CA VAL A 512 19.31 -11.26 -32.83
C VAL A 512 20.34 -11.86 -31.88
N SER A 513 20.26 -11.50 -30.60
CA SER A 513 20.85 -12.31 -29.53
C SER A 513 20.03 -13.58 -29.38
N PRO A 514 20.65 -14.76 -29.16
CA PRO A 514 19.91 -15.98 -28.91
C PRO A 514 19.05 -15.78 -27.67
N VAL A 515 17.75 -16.02 -27.79
CA VAL A 515 16.76 -15.81 -26.73
C VAL A 515 17.07 -16.76 -25.57
N ALA A 516 17.76 -16.29 -24.53
CA ALA A 516 18.17 -17.07 -23.35
C ALA A 516 17.03 -17.36 -22.35
N HIS A 517 15.78 -16.97 -22.68
CA HIS A 517 14.61 -17.22 -21.84
C HIS A 517 13.32 -17.43 -22.61
N TYR A 518 12.51 -18.40 -22.18
CA TYR A 518 11.16 -18.58 -22.70
C TYR A 518 10.30 -17.36 -22.34
N ALA A 519 10.06 -16.50 -23.32
CA ALA A 519 9.42 -15.19 -23.14
C ALA A 519 8.12 -15.06 -23.95
N GLU A 520 7.62 -16.15 -24.52
CA GLU A 520 6.47 -16.13 -25.45
C GLU A 520 5.21 -15.51 -24.83
N PHE A 521 5.06 -15.65 -23.51
CA PHE A 521 3.93 -15.16 -22.72
C PHE A 521 4.34 -14.12 -21.67
N ASP A 522 5.51 -13.52 -21.82
CA ASP A 522 5.97 -12.43 -20.96
C ASP A 522 5.26 -11.13 -21.31
N MET A 523 5.00 -10.29 -20.30
CA MET A 523 4.53 -8.93 -20.56
C MET A 523 5.56 -8.15 -21.40
N PRO A 524 5.12 -7.41 -22.45
CA PRO A 524 6.01 -6.58 -23.26
C PRO A 524 6.77 -5.57 -22.42
N ALA A 525 8.04 -5.32 -22.75
CA ALA A 525 8.93 -4.48 -21.93
C ALA A 525 8.33 -3.10 -21.59
N ALA A 526 7.67 -2.46 -22.56
CA ALA A 526 7.02 -1.16 -22.37
C ALA A 526 5.85 -1.18 -21.36
N MET A 527 5.26 -2.34 -21.09
CA MET A 527 4.07 -2.50 -20.24
C MET A 527 4.39 -3.16 -18.89
N ARG A 528 5.62 -3.63 -18.65
CA ARG A 528 6.00 -4.34 -17.41
C ARG A 528 5.79 -3.51 -16.15
N LYS A 529 6.13 -2.21 -16.20
CA LYS A 529 5.92 -1.30 -15.07
C LYS A 529 4.44 -1.20 -14.69
N ASP A 530 3.58 -1.01 -15.68
CA ASP A 530 2.13 -0.92 -15.46
C ASP A 530 1.55 -2.27 -15.02
N ALA A 531 2.03 -3.38 -15.59
CA ALA A 531 1.66 -4.73 -15.16
C ALA A 531 2.04 -5.00 -13.71
N ALA A 532 3.24 -4.60 -13.27
CA ALA A 532 3.69 -4.72 -11.88
C ALA A 532 2.83 -3.85 -10.94
N GLN A 533 2.46 -2.63 -11.36
CA GLN A 533 1.54 -1.78 -10.58
C GLN A 533 0.14 -2.40 -10.48
N LEU A 534 -0.36 -3.01 -11.56
CA LEU A 534 -1.64 -3.73 -11.57
C LEU A 534 -1.58 -4.96 -10.65
N ALA A 535 -0.49 -5.74 -10.68
CA ALA A 535 -0.28 -6.89 -9.81
C ALA A 535 -0.32 -6.52 -8.33
N ASN A 536 0.18 -5.33 -7.98
CA ASN A 536 0.19 -4.79 -6.62
C ASN A 536 -1.09 -4.03 -6.23
N SER A 537 -2.11 -4.02 -7.10
CA SER A 537 -3.38 -3.32 -6.85
C SER A 537 -4.52 -4.28 -6.56
N HIS A 538 -5.50 -3.84 -5.76
CA HIS A 538 -6.67 -4.66 -5.47
C HIS A 538 -7.44 -4.97 -6.77
N ARG A 539 -7.51 -6.26 -7.15
CA ARG A 539 -8.17 -6.75 -8.37
C ARG A 539 -7.54 -6.26 -9.70
N GLY A 540 -6.34 -5.67 -9.69
CA GLY A 540 -5.75 -5.07 -10.90
C GLY A 540 -5.42 -6.03 -12.03
N LEU A 541 -5.24 -7.32 -11.73
CA LEU A 541 -5.06 -8.39 -12.74
C LEU A 541 -6.17 -9.45 -12.65
N ASP A 542 -7.33 -9.08 -12.11
CA ASP A 542 -8.52 -9.92 -12.06
C ASP A 542 -9.49 -9.52 -13.17
N THR A 543 -9.55 -10.33 -14.24
CA THR A 543 -10.33 -9.99 -15.44
C THR A 543 -11.85 -10.09 -15.26
N ARG A 544 -12.33 -10.42 -14.06
CA ARG A 544 -13.76 -10.27 -13.71
C ARG A 544 -14.14 -8.81 -13.51
N TYR A 545 -13.15 -7.93 -13.36
CA TYR A 545 -13.31 -6.51 -13.16
C TYR A 545 -12.67 -5.75 -14.32
N SER A 546 -13.25 -4.61 -14.69
CA SER A 546 -12.63 -3.67 -15.61
C SER A 546 -11.92 -2.57 -14.84
N LEU A 547 -10.84 -2.06 -15.40
CA LEU A 547 -10.32 -0.76 -14.99
C LEU A 547 -11.29 0.35 -15.44
N ARG A 548 -11.19 1.53 -14.82
CA ARG A 548 -12.02 2.67 -15.19
C ARG A 548 -11.58 3.25 -16.53
N ASP A 549 -12.53 3.89 -17.22
CA ASP A 549 -12.26 4.60 -18.46
C ASP A 549 -11.22 5.71 -18.24
N GLY A 550 -10.21 5.71 -19.10
CA GLY A 550 -9.06 6.62 -19.02
C GLY A 550 -7.95 6.22 -18.05
N ASP A 551 -8.03 5.10 -17.32
CA ASP A 551 -6.88 4.62 -16.53
C ASP A 551 -5.66 4.39 -17.47
N PRO A 552 -4.50 5.00 -17.19
CA PRO A 552 -3.32 4.90 -18.06
C PRO A 552 -2.82 3.46 -18.22
N ARG A 553 -3.13 2.56 -17.28
CA ARG A 553 -2.69 1.15 -17.29
C ARG A 553 -3.63 0.24 -18.08
N ASN A 554 -4.69 0.78 -18.69
CA ASN A 554 -5.65 0.02 -19.48
C ASN A 554 -5.01 -0.81 -20.59
N ALA A 555 -3.99 -0.27 -21.26
CA ALA A 555 -3.27 -0.99 -22.31
C ALA A 555 -2.59 -2.26 -21.77
N ALA A 556 -1.88 -2.14 -20.64
CA ALA A 556 -1.22 -3.25 -19.98
C ALA A 556 -2.21 -4.31 -19.48
N PHE A 557 -3.36 -3.90 -18.93
CA PHE A 557 -4.40 -4.82 -18.48
C PHE A 557 -5.01 -5.63 -19.63
N LYS A 558 -5.35 -4.96 -20.74
CA LYS A 558 -5.90 -5.62 -21.94
C LYS A 558 -4.88 -6.60 -22.54
N GLU A 559 -3.63 -6.19 -22.60
CA GLU A 559 -2.56 -7.05 -23.12
C GLU A 559 -2.29 -8.25 -22.22
N PHE A 560 -2.27 -8.07 -20.90
CA PHE A 560 -2.23 -9.17 -19.94
C PHE A 560 -3.37 -10.17 -20.17
N ALA A 561 -4.61 -9.68 -20.30
CA ALA A 561 -5.76 -10.54 -20.53
C ALA A 561 -5.62 -11.35 -21.84
N ARG A 562 -5.13 -10.72 -22.90
CA ARG A 562 -4.88 -11.37 -24.20
C ARG A 562 -3.78 -12.43 -24.12
N ILE A 563 -2.64 -12.12 -23.49
CA ILE A 563 -1.52 -13.05 -23.31
C ILE A 563 -1.96 -14.26 -22.50
N ARG A 564 -2.70 -14.03 -21.41
CA ARG A 564 -3.18 -15.10 -20.54
C ARG A 564 -4.19 -16.02 -21.22
N GLN A 565 -5.07 -15.48 -22.05
CA GLN A 565 -5.98 -16.28 -22.85
C GLN A 565 -5.22 -17.17 -23.85
N ARG A 566 -4.22 -16.63 -24.55
CA ARG A 566 -3.35 -17.43 -25.43
C ARG A 566 -2.58 -18.52 -24.69
N LEU A 567 -2.04 -18.21 -23.50
CA LEU A 567 -1.34 -19.19 -22.67
C LEU A 567 -2.27 -20.33 -22.26
N LEU A 568 -3.53 -20.03 -21.92
CA LEU A 568 -4.53 -21.04 -21.59
C LEU A 568 -4.81 -21.97 -22.76
N GLU A 569 -5.07 -21.42 -23.94
CA GLU A 569 -5.34 -22.20 -25.15
C GLU A 569 -4.16 -23.12 -25.50
N HIS A 570 -2.92 -22.62 -25.42
CA HIS A 570 -1.73 -23.42 -25.65
C HIS A 570 -1.55 -24.52 -24.60
N ALA A 571 -1.75 -24.21 -23.32
CA ALA A 571 -1.59 -25.17 -22.25
C ALA A 571 -2.65 -26.28 -22.32
N GLU A 572 -3.91 -25.94 -22.59
CA GLU A 572 -4.99 -26.91 -22.78
C GLU A 572 -4.73 -27.82 -23.98
N ALA A 573 -4.31 -27.25 -25.11
CA ALA A 573 -3.94 -28.03 -26.30
C ALA A 573 -2.76 -28.98 -26.02
N PHE A 574 -1.74 -28.50 -25.30
CA PHE A 574 -0.59 -29.30 -24.91
C PHE A 574 -1.00 -30.50 -24.06
N PHE A 575 -1.78 -30.29 -22.99
CA PHE A 575 -2.17 -31.37 -22.09
C PHE A 575 -3.20 -32.33 -22.70
N ALA A 576 -4.05 -31.86 -23.61
CA ALA A 576 -4.95 -32.73 -24.37
C ALA A 576 -4.17 -33.74 -25.24
N ALA A 577 -3.02 -33.34 -25.78
CA ALA A 577 -2.14 -34.19 -26.59
C ALA A 577 -1.06 -34.92 -25.78
N TYR A 578 -0.90 -34.62 -24.49
CA TYR A 578 0.20 -35.12 -23.67
C TYR A 578 0.02 -36.62 -23.35
N THR A 579 1.04 -37.40 -23.72
CA THR A 579 1.17 -38.80 -23.28
C THR A 579 2.40 -38.91 -22.39
N PRO A 580 2.25 -39.31 -21.11
CA PRO A 580 3.37 -39.38 -20.19
C PRO A 580 4.39 -40.44 -20.64
N PRO A 581 5.69 -40.11 -20.67
CA PRO A 581 6.71 -41.12 -20.93
C PRO A 581 6.80 -42.11 -19.75
N PRO A 582 7.23 -43.37 -19.98
CA PRO A 582 7.52 -44.30 -18.90
C PRO A 582 8.56 -43.71 -17.93
N ARG A 583 8.21 -43.58 -16.64
CA ARG A 583 9.14 -43.10 -15.61
C ARG A 583 10.00 -44.25 -15.07
N ALA A 584 11.30 -44.00 -14.94
CA ALA A 584 12.22 -44.94 -14.29
C ALA A 584 11.87 -45.10 -12.80
N SER A 585 12.06 -46.31 -12.26
CA SER A 585 11.76 -46.59 -10.86
C SER A 585 12.63 -45.77 -9.90
N ALA A 586 11.98 -45.19 -8.88
CA ALA A 586 12.65 -44.50 -7.77
C ALA A 586 13.15 -45.45 -6.67
N SER A 587 13.01 -46.77 -6.82
CA SER A 587 13.45 -47.77 -5.83
C SER A 587 14.90 -47.60 -5.34
N PRO A 588 15.90 -47.20 -6.18
CA PRO A 588 17.26 -46.97 -5.70
C PRO A 588 17.36 -45.87 -4.64
N LEU A 589 16.39 -44.96 -4.53
CA LEU A 589 16.37 -43.86 -3.55
C LEU A 589 15.66 -44.25 -2.25
N ALA A 590 14.82 -45.29 -2.25
CA ALA A 590 14.08 -45.76 -1.07
C ALA A 590 14.98 -46.27 0.07
N GLN A 591 16.25 -46.59 -0.22
CA GLN A 591 17.25 -47.02 0.76
C GLN A 591 18.04 -45.86 1.39
N ALA A 592 17.68 -44.60 1.09
CA ALA A 592 18.37 -43.46 1.65
C ALA A 592 18.16 -43.38 3.17
N THR A 593 19.25 -43.37 3.91
CA THR A 593 19.27 -43.35 5.39
C THR A 593 19.26 -41.94 5.98
N SER A 594 19.42 -40.90 5.15
CA SER A 594 19.42 -39.49 5.55
C SER A 594 19.10 -38.57 4.37
N GLU A 595 18.77 -37.30 4.67
CA GLU A 595 18.56 -36.25 3.65
C GLU A 595 19.79 -36.05 2.74
N GLN A 596 21.00 -36.08 3.32
CA GLN A 596 22.24 -35.95 2.55
C GLN A 596 22.43 -37.15 1.62
N HIS A 597 22.29 -38.36 2.14
CA HIS A 597 22.44 -39.59 1.36
C HIS A 597 21.40 -39.64 0.22
N PHE A 598 20.18 -39.16 0.47
CA PHE A 598 19.15 -39.01 -0.56
C PHE A 598 19.58 -38.08 -1.70
N ILE A 599 20.05 -36.87 -1.37
CA ILE A 599 20.52 -35.89 -2.36
C ILE A 599 21.68 -36.44 -3.19
N GLU A 600 22.66 -37.06 -2.54
CA GLU A 600 23.83 -37.65 -3.20
C GLU A 600 23.43 -38.76 -4.17
N ARG A 601 22.55 -39.69 -3.76
CA ARG A 601 22.05 -40.74 -4.65
C ARG A 601 21.21 -40.17 -5.78
N LEU A 602 20.28 -39.25 -5.50
CA LEU A 602 19.37 -38.69 -6.51
C LEU A 602 20.14 -38.16 -7.72
N PHE A 603 21.18 -37.35 -7.46
CA PHE A 603 21.96 -36.73 -8.53
C PHE A 603 22.98 -37.67 -9.20
N GLN A 604 23.02 -38.95 -8.84
CA GLN A 604 23.67 -40.00 -9.63
C GLN A 604 22.74 -40.54 -10.74
N TYR A 605 21.42 -40.48 -10.54
CA TYR A 605 20.44 -41.09 -11.43
C TYR A 605 19.60 -40.08 -12.22
N LYS A 606 19.34 -38.89 -11.65
CA LYS A 606 18.45 -37.88 -12.20
C LYS A 606 19.09 -36.50 -12.20
N LEU A 607 18.69 -35.68 -13.16
CA LEU A 607 19.13 -34.29 -13.25
C LEU A 607 18.28 -33.34 -12.39
N GLY A 608 17.02 -33.69 -12.12
CA GLY A 608 16.06 -32.80 -11.46
C GLY A 608 15.56 -33.33 -10.12
N LEU A 609 15.47 -32.41 -9.16
CA LEU A 609 14.73 -32.59 -7.89
C LEU A 609 13.67 -31.49 -7.78
N VAL A 610 12.43 -31.87 -7.53
CA VAL A 610 11.30 -30.96 -7.31
C VAL A 610 10.92 -30.99 -5.83
N ILE A 611 11.11 -29.88 -5.13
CA ILE A 611 10.68 -29.70 -3.75
C ILE A 611 9.28 -29.11 -3.73
N GLY A 612 8.33 -29.90 -3.23
CA GLY A 612 6.95 -29.48 -2.96
C GLY A 612 6.77 -28.97 -1.55
N GLU A 613 6.05 -27.87 -1.41
CA GLU A 613 5.73 -27.32 -0.10
C GLU A 613 4.25 -26.97 0.09
N ALA A 614 3.88 -26.74 1.35
CA ALA A 614 2.82 -25.81 1.68
C ALA A 614 3.45 -24.42 1.87
N HIS A 615 2.90 -23.38 1.24
CA HIS A 615 3.56 -22.07 1.20
C HIS A 615 3.80 -21.44 2.58
N THR A 616 2.96 -21.76 3.56
CA THR A 616 3.05 -21.32 4.97
C THR A 616 4.11 -22.07 5.77
N ALA A 617 4.62 -23.21 5.27
CA ALA A 617 5.57 -24.04 5.98
C ALA A 617 6.99 -23.45 5.93
N GLN A 618 7.75 -23.68 7.01
CA GLN A 618 9.14 -23.24 7.10
C GLN A 618 10.15 -24.33 6.74
N SER A 619 9.77 -25.61 6.82
CA SER A 619 10.69 -26.75 6.71
C SER A 619 11.28 -26.94 5.32
N SER A 620 10.51 -26.69 4.25
CA SER A 620 10.99 -26.73 2.86
C SER A 620 12.10 -25.72 2.61
N LYS A 621 11.90 -24.49 3.11
CA LYS A 621 12.85 -23.38 3.03
C LYS A 621 14.09 -23.69 3.87
N ALA A 622 13.90 -24.20 5.08
CA ALA A 622 14.99 -24.66 5.95
C ALA A 622 15.82 -25.78 5.29
N PHE A 623 15.17 -26.74 4.63
CA PHE A 623 15.83 -27.83 3.90
C PHE A 623 16.72 -27.27 2.79
N LEU A 624 16.21 -26.36 1.95
CA LEU A 624 16.99 -25.73 0.89
C LEU A 624 18.16 -24.91 1.45
N ILE A 625 17.93 -24.11 2.49
CA ILE A 625 18.97 -23.30 3.14
C ILE A 625 20.08 -24.20 3.71
N LYS A 626 19.71 -25.27 4.42
CA LYS A 626 20.63 -26.24 5.03
C LYS A 626 21.47 -26.95 3.97
N HIS A 627 20.86 -27.38 2.86
CA HIS A 627 21.51 -28.24 1.87
C HIS A 627 22.05 -27.53 0.63
N MET A 628 21.94 -26.21 0.53
CA MET A 628 22.37 -25.48 -0.68
C MET A 628 23.83 -25.75 -1.07
N GLY A 629 24.73 -25.81 -0.08
CA GLY A 629 26.14 -26.15 -0.30
C GLY A 629 26.34 -27.57 -0.81
N LEU A 630 25.57 -28.54 -0.31
CA LEU A 630 25.59 -29.92 -0.78
C LEU A 630 25.03 -30.02 -2.21
N LEU A 631 23.93 -29.32 -2.51
CA LEU A 631 23.36 -29.24 -3.85
C LEU A 631 24.41 -28.73 -4.85
N LYS A 632 25.11 -27.65 -4.49
CA LYS A 632 26.22 -27.13 -5.31
C LYS A 632 27.32 -28.17 -5.51
N LYS A 633 27.71 -28.88 -4.44
CA LYS A 633 28.73 -29.96 -4.49
C LYS A 633 28.31 -31.11 -5.40
N GLN A 634 27.01 -31.44 -5.46
CA GLN A 634 26.46 -32.45 -6.37
C GLN A 634 26.37 -31.98 -7.83
N GLY A 635 26.71 -30.73 -8.12
CA GLY A 635 26.74 -30.16 -9.47
C GLY A 635 25.46 -29.45 -9.88
N VAL A 636 24.56 -29.15 -8.93
CA VAL A 636 23.36 -28.33 -9.20
C VAL A 636 23.79 -26.94 -9.65
N LYS A 637 23.29 -26.49 -10.81
CA LYS A 637 23.60 -25.17 -11.37
C LYS A 637 22.45 -24.17 -11.23
N THR A 638 21.21 -24.65 -11.22
CA THR A 638 20.01 -23.80 -11.29
C THR A 638 18.98 -24.21 -10.23
N LEU A 639 18.43 -23.20 -9.55
CA LEU A 639 17.26 -23.27 -8.69
C LEU A 639 16.08 -22.61 -9.42
N TYR A 640 15.15 -23.41 -9.91
CA TYR A 640 13.89 -22.94 -10.47
C TYR A 640 12.88 -22.65 -9.35
N PHE A 641 12.12 -21.56 -9.45
CA PHE A 641 11.45 -21.00 -8.28
C PHE A 641 10.05 -20.42 -8.64
N GLU A 642 8.99 -20.99 -8.04
CA GLU A 642 7.60 -20.50 -8.14
C GLU A 642 7.41 -19.14 -7.44
N HIS A 643 6.44 -18.32 -7.87
CA HIS A 643 6.19 -16.96 -7.39
C HIS A 643 7.21 -15.93 -7.88
N LEU A 644 8.32 -16.34 -8.49
CA LEU A 644 9.19 -15.44 -9.25
C LEU A 644 8.76 -15.45 -10.72
N LEU A 645 8.73 -14.27 -11.32
CA LEU A 645 8.11 -14.02 -12.62
C LEU A 645 9.19 -13.67 -13.64
N THR A 646 9.19 -14.32 -14.80
CA THR A 646 10.18 -14.16 -15.87
C THR A 646 10.18 -12.73 -16.42
N ASP A 647 9.00 -12.17 -16.61
CA ASP A 647 8.79 -10.83 -17.14
C ASP A 647 9.04 -9.70 -16.14
N LEU A 648 8.83 -9.93 -14.84
CA LEU A 648 8.94 -8.89 -13.81
C LEU A 648 10.17 -8.99 -12.90
N HIS A 649 10.82 -10.16 -12.78
CA HIS A 649 11.84 -10.40 -11.75
C HIS A 649 13.14 -11.03 -12.28
N GLN A 650 13.16 -11.62 -13.48
CA GLN A 650 14.35 -12.35 -13.97
C GLN A 650 15.56 -11.42 -14.18
N HIS A 651 15.32 -10.19 -14.65
CA HIS A 651 16.41 -9.23 -14.86
C HIS A 651 17.15 -8.91 -13.54
N GLU A 652 16.40 -8.70 -12.46
CA GLU A 652 16.89 -8.37 -11.14
C GLU A 652 17.58 -9.57 -10.48
N LEU A 653 17.08 -10.79 -10.72
CA LEU A 653 17.72 -12.04 -10.30
C LEU A 653 19.08 -12.21 -10.98
N ASP A 654 19.18 -11.96 -12.28
CA ASP A 654 20.43 -12.04 -13.03
C ASP A 654 21.43 -10.96 -12.58
N LEU A 655 20.93 -9.74 -12.31
CA LEU A 655 21.75 -8.67 -11.74
C LEU A 655 22.27 -9.05 -10.35
N PHE A 656 21.43 -9.65 -9.51
CA PHE A 656 21.85 -10.13 -8.19
C PHE A 656 22.91 -11.23 -8.32
N GLN A 657 22.77 -12.16 -9.28
CA GLN A 657 23.78 -13.19 -9.55
C GLN A 657 25.14 -12.60 -9.93
N ARG A 658 25.16 -11.60 -10.82
CA ARG A 658 26.41 -10.99 -11.30
C ARG A 658 27.08 -10.10 -10.25
N THR A 659 26.30 -9.37 -9.46
CA THR A 659 26.81 -8.31 -8.58
C THR A 659 26.92 -8.70 -7.11
N LEU A 660 26.28 -9.81 -6.72
CA LEU A 660 26.08 -10.23 -5.31
C LEU A 660 25.38 -9.16 -4.45
N LYS A 661 24.79 -8.13 -5.07
CA LYS A 661 24.04 -7.05 -4.42
C LYS A 661 22.57 -7.16 -4.79
N MET A 662 21.71 -7.43 -3.82
CA MET A 662 20.28 -7.62 -4.06
C MET A 662 19.62 -6.29 -4.46
N PRO A 663 19.03 -6.18 -5.67
CA PRO A 663 18.32 -4.98 -6.11
C PRO A 663 17.14 -4.63 -5.18
N ALA A 664 16.85 -3.34 -5.02
CA ALA A 664 15.83 -2.86 -4.09
C ALA A 664 14.42 -3.40 -4.42
N GLU A 665 14.07 -3.46 -5.70
CA GLU A 665 12.77 -3.95 -6.17
C GLU A 665 12.61 -5.46 -5.89
N LEU A 666 13.61 -6.28 -6.24
CA LEU A 666 13.62 -7.70 -5.93
C LEU A 666 13.56 -7.95 -4.41
N LYS A 667 14.29 -7.17 -3.60
CA LYS A 667 14.24 -7.26 -2.14
C LYS A 667 12.85 -6.94 -1.59
N ALA A 668 12.20 -5.91 -2.13
CA ALA A 668 10.84 -5.53 -1.73
C ALA A 668 9.84 -6.63 -2.11
N TYR A 669 9.96 -7.20 -3.30
CA TYR A 669 9.11 -8.28 -3.78
C TYR A 669 9.27 -9.57 -2.95
N LEU A 670 10.51 -10.00 -2.68
CA LEU A 670 10.74 -11.20 -1.86
C LEU A 670 10.22 -11.03 -0.43
N LYS A 671 10.33 -9.82 0.14
CA LYS A 671 9.69 -9.51 1.43
C LYS A 671 8.17 -9.54 1.37
N LEU A 672 7.57 -9.16 0.24
CA LEU A 672 6.12 -9.29 0.03
C LEU A 672 5.72 -10.76 -0.02
N GLN A 673 6.50 -11.61 -0.70
CA GLN A 673 6.28 -13.06 -0.71
C GLN A 673 6.42 -13.67 0.67
N ASP A 674 7.48 -13.34 1.41
CA ASP A 674 7.68 -13.81 2.79
C ASP A 674 6.46 -13.49 3.67
N ARG A 675 5.97 -12.25 3.62
CA ARG A 675 4.82 -11.81 4.43
C ARG A 675 3.48 -12.38 3.96
N GLY A 676 3.29 -12.48 2.64
CA GLY A 676 2.04 -12.89 2.02
C GLY A 676 1.81 -14.40 2.10
N GLN A 677 2.88 -15.18 1.97
CA GLN A 677 2.84 -16.65 1.96
C GLN A 677 3.14 -17.26 3.32
N MET A 678 4.04 -16.66 4.12
CA MET A 678 4.42 -17.16 5.45
C MET A 678 3.81 -16.30 6.57
N PHE A 679 2.49 -16.34 6.67
CA PHE A 679 1.74 -15.52 7.62
C PHE A 679 2.23 -15.72 9.07
N HIS A 680 2.45 -14.59 9.77
CA HIS A 680 3.01 -14.52 11.14
C HIS A 680 4.39 -15.16 11.38
N TYR A 681 5.08 -15.65 10.35
CA TYR A 681 6.40 -16.20 10.50
C TYR A 681 7.45 -15.09 10.69
N GLN A 682 8.21 -15.16 11.78
CA GLN A 682 9.27 -14.20 12.12
C GLN A 682 10.68 -14.81 12.08
N GLY A 683 10.79 -16.09 11.72
CA GLY A 683 12.07 -16.79 11.63
C GLY A 683 12.85 -16.49 10.34
N SER A 684 14.01 -17.11 10.20
CA SER A 684 14.93 -16.88 9.07
C SER A 684 14.68 -17.78 7.85
N ASN A 685 13.84 -18.82 7.96
CA ASN A 685 13.58 -19.76 6.87
C ASN A 685 12.55 -19.21 5.89
N THR A 686 12.91 -18.18 5.14
CA THR A 686 11.99 -17.47 4.22
C THR A 686 12.39 -17.63 2.75
N TYR A 687 11.52 -17.23 1.81
CA TYR A 687 11.85 -17.24 0.38
C TYR A 687 13.03 -16.31 0.09
N SER A 688 13.06 -15.13 0.73
CA SER A 688 14.21 -14.22 0.63
C SER A 688 15.53 -14.91 0.98
N THR A 689 15.56 -15.67 2.09
CA THR A 689 16.78 -16.35 2.54
C THR A 689 17.18 -17.46 1.57
N VAL A 690 16.23 -18.23 1.02
CA VAL A 690 16.54 -19.25 0.01
C VAL A 690 17.23 -18.63 -1.20
N VAL A 691 16.70 -17.52 -1.74
CA VAL A 691 17.30 -16.81 -2.89
C VAL A 691 18.69 -16.27 -2.57
N GLN A 692 18.88 -15.71 -1.37
CA GLN A 692 20.19 -15.22 -0.91
C GLN A 692 21.22 -16.35 -0.78
N VAL A 693 20.82 -17.49 -0.20
CA VAL A 693 21.72 -18.62 0.02
C VAL A 693 22.06 -19.31 -1.31
N ALA A 694 21.11 -19.43 -2.25
CA ALA A 694 21.39 -19.91 -3.60
C ALA A 694 22.45 -19.05 -4.30
N ASN A 695 22.29 -17.73 -4.25
CA ASN A 695 23.24 -16.77 -4.80
C ASN A 695 24.63 -16.87 -4.15
N LYS A 696 24.68 -16.97 -2.80
CA LYS A 696 25.91 -17.16 -2.03
C LYS A 696 26.71 -18.40 -2.47
N HIS A 697 26.01 -19.48 -2.85
CA HIS A 697 26.64 -20.73 -3.33
C HIS A 697 26.85 -20.77 -4.85
N GLY A 698 26.54 -19.68 -5.57
CA GLY A 698 26.68 -19.61 -7.02
C GLY A 698 25.74 -20.58 -7.75
N ILE A 699 24.54 -20.80 -7.22
CA ILE A 699 23.42 -21.47 -7.91
C ILE A 699 22.53 -20.37 -8.50
N ARG A 700 22.28 -20.43 -9.81
CA ARG A 700 21.46 -19.43 -10.51
C ARG A 700 20.00 -19.62 -10.14
N VAL A 701 19.33 -18.54 -9.76
CA VAL A 701 17.88 -18.57 -9.50
C VAL A 701 17.14 -18.19 -10.78
N ARG A 702 16.10 -18.97 -11.11
CA ARG A 702 15.29 -18.76 -12.30
C ARG A 702 13.80 -18.81 -11.97
N ALA A 703 13.09 -17.79 -12.41
CA ALA A 703 11.63 -17.70 -12.30
C ALA A 703 10.95 -18.86 -13.04
N LEU A 704 9.86 -19.39 -12.47
CA LEU A 704 9.00 -20.40 -13.11
C LEU A 704 7.64 -19.86 -13.55
N ASP A 705 7.28 -18.65 -13.14
CA ASP A 705 6.05 -17.98 -13.52
C ASP A 705 6.30 -16.86 -14.53
N CYS A 706 5.25 -16.38 -15.18
CA CYS A 706 5.15 -15.03 -15.73
C CYS A 706 3.87 -14.38 -15.19
N THR A 707 3.66 -13.08 -15.47
CA THR A 707 2.43 -12.38 -15.04
C THR A 707 1.16 -13.16 -15.44
N ALA A 708 1.14 -13.74 -16.64
CA ALA A 708 -0.01 -14.48 -17.16
C ALA A 708 -0.24 -15.85 -16.47
N SER A 709 0.82 -16.61 -16.17
CA SER A 709 0.68 -17.92 -15.50
C SER A 709 0.30 -17.77 -14.03
N TYR A 710 0.78 -16.70 -13.38
CA TYR A 710 0.62 -16.47 -11.95
C TYR A 710 -0.77 -15.93 -11.58
N HIS A 711 -1.26 -14.95 -12.33
CA HIS A 711 -2.51 -14.26 -12.03
C HIS A 711 -3.72 -14.87 -12.76
N THR A 712 -4.35 -15.88 -12.17
CA THR A 712 -5.39 -16.69 -12.83
C THR A 712 -6.84 -16.30 -12.51
N LYS A 713 -7.06 -15.26 -11.68
CA LYS A 713 -8.42 -14.81 -11.32
C LYS A 713 -9.18 -14.33 -12.55
N GLY A 714 -10.39 -14.84 -12.73
CA GLY A 714 -11.28 -14.55 -13.85
C GLY A 714 -11.18 -15.49 -15.05
N ILE A 715 -10.33 -16.50 -14.98
CA ILE A 715 -10.34 -17.61 -15.94
C ILE A 715 -11.46 -18.59 -15.60
N ARG A 716 -12.13 -19.13 -16.62
CA ARG A 716 -13.12 -20.21 -16.50
C ARG A 716 -12.41 -21.57 -16.64
N GLY A 717 -12.88 -22.60 -15.93
CA GLY A 717 -12.28 -23.94 -15.93
C GLY A 717 -11.98 -24.42 -14.51
N ALA A 718 -11.82 -25.74 -14.35
CA ALA A 718 -11.67 -26.35 -13.02
C ALA A 718 -10.33 -26.04 -12.36
N THR A 719 -9.24 -25.91 -13.14
CA THR A 719 -7.85 -25.86 -12.61
C THR A 719 -6.90 -24.93 -13.38
N PRO A 720 -7.28 -23.66 -13.58
CA PRO A 720 -6.50 -22.75 -14.42
C PRO A 720 -5.08 -22.51 -13.89
N ARG A 721 -4.85 -22.52 -12.57
CA ARG A 721 -3.51 -22.34 -11.99
C ARG A 721 -2.57 -23.49 -12.32
N ASN A 722 -2.98 -24.74 -12.06
CA ASN A 722 -2.16 -25.92 -12.34
C ASN A 722 -1.82 -26.03 -13.82
N THR A 723 -2.82 -25.81 -14.68
CA THR A 723 -2.68 -25.90 -16.13
C THR A 723 -1.68 -24.86 -16.65
N LEU A 724 -1.90 -23.58 -16.36
CA LEU A 724 -1.02 -22.51 -16.85
C LEU A 724 0.40 -22.62 -16.27
N PHE A 725 0.52 -22.88 -14.97
CA PHE A 725 1.83 -23.01 -14.33
C PHE A 725 2.63 -24.16 -14.91
N SER A 726 2.07 -25.37 -14.92
CA SER A 726 2.82 -26.58 -15.26
C SER A 726 3.29 -26.54 -16.71
N TYR A 727 2.48 -26.03 -17.64
CA TYR A 727 2.89 -25.80 -19.02
C TYR A 727 4.02 -24.75 -19.11
N PHE A 728 3.82 -23.57 -18.53
CA PHE A 728 4.79 -22.48 -18.66
C PHE A 728 6.13 -22.82 -18.00
N ALA A 729 6.11 -23.33 -16.77
CA ALA A 729 7.30 -23.76 -16.04
C ALA A 729 8.06 -24.88 -16.78
N ASN A 730 7.34 -25.82 -17.40
CA ASN A 730 7.95 -26.85 -18.25
C ASN A 730 8.70 -26.25 -19.45
N GLU A 731 8.11 -25.29 -20.17
CA GLU A 731 8.76 -24.63 -21.29
C GLU A 731 9.94 -23.74 -20.84
N VAL A 732 9.84 -23.09 -19.68
CA VAL A 732 10.95 -22.35 -19.08
C VAL A 732 12.14 -23.27 -18.77
N ILE A 733 11.90 -24.44 -18.16
CA ILE A 733 12.97 -25.40 -17.86
C ILE A 733 13.57 -25.94 -19.16
N LYS A 734 12.77 -26.34 -20.15
CA LYS A 734 13.27 -26.80 -21.46
C LYS A 734 14.15 -25.77 -22.14
N ALA A 735 13.68 -24.51 -22.20
CA ALA A 735 14.45 -23.43 -22.82
C ALA A 735 15.76 -23.16 -22.07
N ASP A 736 15.76 -23.24 -20.74
CA ASP A 736 16.96 -23.05 -19.94
C ASP A 736 17.96 -24.20 -20.08
N GLN A 737 17.49 -25.46 -20.08
CA GLN A 737 18.33 -26.64 -20.34
C GLN A 737 18.89 -26.63 -21.77
N ALA A 738 18.12 -26.15 -22.76
CA ALA A 738 18.59 -25.99 -24.13
C ALA A 738 19.66 -24.90 -24.25
N ALA A 739 19.47 -23.76 -23.57
CA ALA A 739 20.39 -22.63 -23.65
C ALA A 739 21.74 -22.87 -22.94
N TYR A 740 21.75 -23.61 -21.83
CA TYR A 740 22.94 -23.84 -21.00
C TYR A 740 23.46 -25.29 -21.04
N GLY A 741 22.86 -26.13 -21.88
CA GLY A 741 23.08 -27.57 -21.93
C GLY A 741 22.44 -28.31 -20.75
N PRO A 742 22.23 -29.64 -20.87
CA PRO A 742 21.71 -30.45 -19.78
C PRO A 742 22.56 -30.30 -18.51
N HIS A 743 21.92 -29.99 -17.39
CA HIS A 743 22.60 -29.81 -16.11
C HIS A 743 21.68 -30.17 -14.95
N LYS A 744 22.28 -30.42 -13.78
CA LYS A 744 21.52 -30.72 -12.57
C LYS A 744 20.84 -29.48 -12.02
N TRP A 745 19.60 -29.62 -11.58
CA TRP A 745 18.75 -28.52 -11.13
C TRP A 745 17.85 -28.94 -9.96
N VAL A 746 17.39 -27.95 -9.21
CA VAL A 746 16.34 -28.10 -8.20
C VAL A 746 15.21 -27.14 -8.57
N ALA A 747 13.96 -27.55 -8.40
CA ALA A 747 12.80 -26.67 -8.50
C ALA A 747 12.06 -26.59 -7.16
N PHE A 748 11.59 -25.41 -6.81
CA PHE A 748 10.88 -25.14 -5.55
C PHE A 748 9.50 -24.53 -5.85
N MET A 749 8.44 -25.24 -5.43
CA MET A 749 7.06 -24.93 -5.76
C MET A 749 6.07 -25.53 -4.76
N GLY A 750 4.80 -25.11 -4.84
CA GLY A 750 3.68 -25.69 -4.13
C GLY A 750 3.43 -27.14 -4.52
N SER A 751 3.00 -27.94 -3.55
CA SER A 751 2.82 -29.40 -3.69
C SER A 751 1.83 -29.81 -4.79
N ALA A 752 0.93 -28.92 -5.21
CA ALA A 752 -0.02 -29.17 -6.29
C ALA A 752 0.61 -29.14 -7.71
N HIS A 753 1.85 -28.64 -7.84
CA HIS A 753 2.54 -28.49 -9.11
C HIS A 753 3.67 -29.51 -9.32
N THR A 754 3.95 -30.34 -8.31
CA THR A 754 5.11 -31.23 -8.29
C THR A 754 4.91 -32.46 -9.17
N ASP A 755 3.77 -33.15 -9.04
CA ASP A 755 3.41 -34.37 -9.77
C ASP A 755 1.95 -34.26 -10.27
N MET A 756 1.27 -35.37 -10.57
CA MET A 756 -0.11 -35.36 -11.05
C MET A 756 -1.05 -34.78 -9.99
N ASN A 757 -1.74 -33.71 -10.35
CA ASN A 757 -2.81 -33.14 -9.54
C ASN A 757 -3.92 -32.60 -10.44
N LEU A 758 -5.14 -33.02 -10.14
CA LEU A 758 -6.35 -32.63 -10.87
C LEU A 758 -6.22 -32.77 -12.40
N LEU A 759 -5.72 -33.93 -12.85
CA LEU A 759 -5.49 -34.29 -14.27
C LEU A 759 -4.40 -33.49 -14.98
N VAL A 760 -3.69 -32.62 -14.28
CA VAL A 760 -2.55 -31.89 -14.83
C VAL A 760 -1.25 -32.57 -14.38
N PRO A 761 -0.40 -33.04 -15.31
CA PRO A 761 0.94 -33.50 -14.99
C PRO A 761 1.79 -32.37 -14.40
N GLY A 762 2.34 -32.57 -13.21
CA GLY A 762 3.29 -31.65 -12.59
C GLY A 762 4.71 -31.76 -13.16
N ILE A 763 5.60 -30.91 -12.66
CA ILE A 763 6.96 -30.73 -13.19
C ILE A 763 7.81 -32.01 -13.10
N ALA A 764 7.64 -32.83 -12.06
CA ALA A 764 8.36 -34.09 -11.92
C ALA A 764 8.03 -35.07 -13.06
N GLN A 765 6.79 -35.08 -13.54
CA GLN A 765 6.40 -35.90 -14.68
C GLN A 765 6.87 -35.29 -16.00
N LEU A 766 6.68 -33.98 -16.18
CA LEU A 766 7.01 -33.28 -17.42
C LEU A 766 8.51 -33.23 -17.72
N GLN A 767 9.35 -33.29 -16.69
CA GLN A 767 10.81 -33.15 -16.78
C GLN A 767 11.58 -34.41 -16.35
N ASP A 768 10.90 -35.55 -16.15
CA ASP A 768 11.49 -36.79 -15.65
C ASP A 768 12.39 -36.58 -14.39
N ALA A 769 11.88 -35.83 -13.44
CA ALA A 769 12.56 -35.48 -12.19
C ALA A 769 11.99 -36.29 -11.01
N ILE A 770 12.59 -36.17 -9.81
CA ILE A 770 12.07 -36.76 -8.56
C ILE A 770 11.36 -35.69 -7.75
N SER A 771 10.18 -36.00 -7.21
CA SER A 771 9.43 -35.11 -6.32
C SER A 771 9.65 -35.46 -4.83
N LEU A 772 9.88 -34.43 -4.00
CA LEU A 772 9.98 -34.54 -2.55
C LEU A 772 9.06 -33.50 -1.91
N HIS A 773 8.05 -33.95 -1.16
CA HIS A 773 7.23 -33.06 -0.34
C HIS A 773 7.86 -32.86 1.03
N VAL A 774 8.13 -31.61 1.39
CA VAL A 774 8.67 -31.25 2.71
C VAL A 774 7.62 -30.48 3.49
N ARG A 775 7.24 -31.00 4.66
CA ARG A 775 6.11 -30.48 5.46
C ARG A 775 6.50 -30.19 6.90
N ASP A 776 5.82 -29.21 7.47
CA ASP A 776 5.88 -28.91 8.90
C ASP A 776 4.92 -29.83 9.65
N ALA A 777 5.45 -30.66 10.55
CA ALA A 777 4.69 -31.53 11.45
C ALA A 777 4.87 -31.10 12.90
N ALA A 778 4.00 -31.58 13.80
CA ALA A 778 4.30 -31.52 15.22
C ALA A 778 5.45 -32.46 15.55
N VAL A 779 6.24 -32.16 16.58
CA VAL A 779 7.38 -33.01 16.97
C VAL A 779 6.95 -34.47 17.20
N SER A 780 5.79 -34.68 17.82
CA SER A 780 5.23 -36.02 18.10
C SER A 780 4.77 -36.78 16.86
N THR A 781 4.52 -36.12 15.74
CA THR A 781 4.06 -36.74 14.49
C THR A 781 5.07 -36.61 13.36
N SER A 782 6.27 -36.08 13.65
CA SER A 782 7.34 -35.93 12.67
C SER A 782 7.85 -37.29 12.20
N ARG A 783 8.22 -37.36 10.92
CA ARG A 783 8.73 -38.56 10.27
C ARG A 783 9.92 -38.18 9.39
N GLY A 784 10.96 -38.99 9.47
CA GLY A 784 12.09 -38.88 8.56
C GLY A 784 11.70 -39.10 7.10
N LEU A 785 12.68 -39.01 6.22
CA LEU A 785 12.48 -39.26 4.79
C LEU A 785 11.86 -40.65 4.55
N GLN A 786 10.76 -40.67 3.81
CA GLN A 786 10.03 -41.89 3.46
C GLN A 786 9.58 -41.85 1.99
N THR A 787 9.26 -43.02 1.43
CA THR A 787 8.62 -43.10 0.12
C THR A 787 7.26 -42.45 0.16
N GLY A 788 6.95 -41.65 -0.86
CA GLY A 788 5.66 -41.01 -1.06
C GLY A 788 4.68 -41.93 -1.77
N GLY A 789 3.56 -41.34 -2.18
CA GLY A 789 2.50 -41.99 -2.91
C GLY A 789 1.33 -41.03 -3.11
N TRP A 790 0.15 -41.58 -3.33
CA TRP A 790 -1.10 -40.82 -3.29
C TRP A 790 -1.50 -40.53 -1.85
N GLU A 791 -1.77 -39.26 -1.56
CA GLU A 791 -2.30 -38.79 -0.29
C GLU A 791 -3.49 -37.88 -0.52
N LEU A 792 -4.41 -37.88 0.43
CA LEU A 792 -5.47 -36.90 0.50
C LEU A 792 -4.93 -35.63 1.15
N ASP A 793 -5.08 -34.50 0.47
CA ASP A 793 -4.81 -33.21 1.07
C ASP A 793 -5.82 -32.90 2.18
N GLU A 794 -5.32 -32.65 3.40
CA GLU A 794 -6.12 -32.48 4.62
C GLU A 794 -7.12 -31.32 4.54
N PHE A 795 -6.88 -30.33 3.67
CA PHE A 795 -7.70 -29.11 3.59
C PHE A 795 -8.60 -29.09 2.36
N THR A 796 -8.18 -29.71 1.25
CA THR A 796 -8.88 -29.58 -0.03
C THR A 796 -9.60 -30.86 -0.49
N SER A 797 -9.39 -32.00 0.19
CA SER A 797 -9.95 -33.31 -0.22
C SER A 797 -9.57 -33.71 -1.66
N GLN A 798 -8.40 -33.23 -2.11
CA GLN A 798 -7.82 -33.52 -3.42
C GLN A 798 -6.74 -34.58 -3.27
N ALA A 799 -6.52 -35.37 -4.33
CA ALA A 799 -5.40 -36.28 -4.39
C ALA A 799 -4.11 -35.50 -4.73
N LEU A 800 -3.10 -35.63 -3.88
CA LEU A 800 -1.75 -35.14 -4.10
C LEU A 800 -0.81 -36.34 -4.22
N ARG A 801 0.18 -36.23 -5.11
CA ARG A 801 1.20 -37.27 -5.31
C ARG A 801 2.59 -36.72 -5.11
N SER A 802 3.47 -37.56 -4.55
CA SER A 802 4.92 -37.34 -4.53
C SER A 802 5.67 -38.67 -4.56
N ASP A 803 6.93 -38.65 -4.99
CA ASP A 803 7.82 -39.82 -4.94
C ASP A 803 8.38 -40.02 -3.52
N PHE A 804 8.63 -38.94 -2.78
CA PHE A 804 9.15 -38.94 -1.41
C PHE A 804 8.50 -37.87 -0.55
N ILE A 805 8.48 -38.09 0.78
CA ILE A 805 7.94 -37.17 1.77
C ILE A 805 8.92 -37.04 2.95
N LEU A 806 9.03 -35.83 3.48
CA LEU A 806 9.78 -35.50 4.70
C LEU A 806 8.91 -34.65 5.63
N GLU A 807 8.65 -35.14 6.85
CA GLU A 807 7.81 -34.47 7.85
C GLU A 807 8.65 -33.97 9.02
N VAL A 808 8.97 -32.67 9.01
CA VAL A 808 9.90 -32.08 9.96
C VAL A 808 9.16 -31.55 11.19
N GLY A 809 9.58 -31.98 12.37
CA GLY A 809 9.00 -31.55 13.65
C GLY A 809 9.30 -30.09 13.98
N ILE A 810 8.26 -29.26 14.12
CA ILE A 810 8.36 -27.86 14.53
C ILE A 810 7.98 -27.72 16.00
N ALA A 811 8.88 -27.16 16.81
CA ALA A 811 8.62 -26.88 18.22
C ALA A 811 7.43 -25.93 18.39
N GLY A 812 6.53 -26.25 19.34
CA GLY A 812 5.33 -25.47 19.62
C GLY A 812 4.19 -25.63 18.60
N LYS A 813 4.40 -26.34 17.48
CA LYS A 813 3.30 -26.67 16.56
C LYS A 813 2.41 -27.75 17.19
N PRO A 814 1.10 -27.52 17.38
CA PRO A 814 0.22 -28.53 17.94
C PRO A 814 0.09 -29.70 16.96
N ALA A 815 0.08 -30.92 17.49
CA ALA A 815 -0.32 -32.07 16.70
C ALA A 815 -1.78 -31.88 16.29
N ILE A 816 -2.04 -31.77 15.00
CA ILE A 816 -3.41 -31.82 14.48
C ILE A 816 -3.85 -33.26 14.71
N ARG A 817 -4.63 -33.50 15.77
CA ARG A 817 -5.34 -34.77 15.90
C ARG A 817 -6.37 -34.77 14.78
N PRO A 818 -6.33 -35.72 13.82
CA PRO A 818 -7.47 -35.90 12.94
C PRO A 818 -8.71 -36.06 13.84
N PRO A 819 -9.86 -35.45 13.48
CA PRO A 819 -11.08 -35.63 14.25
C PRO A 819 -11.30 -37.13 14.45
N ALA A 820 -11.67 -37.53 15.68
CA ALA A 820 -11.93 -38.93 15.96
C ALA A 820 -12.91 -39.45 14.88
N PRO A 821 -12.58 -40.58 14.21
CA PRO A 821 -13.45 -41.09 13.16
C PRO A 821 -14.87 -41.22 13.74
N PRO A 822 -15.90 -40.76 13.01
CA PRO A 822 -17.26 -40.81 13.51
C PRO A 822 -17.59 -42.24 13.95
N SER A 823 -18.13 -42.41 15.15
CA SER A 823 -18.38 -43.76 15.69
C SER A 823 -19.24 -44.56 14.70
N ARG A 824 -18.80 -45.79 14.41
CA ARG A 824 -19.56 -46.74 13.60
C ARG A 824 -20.93 -47.05 14.22
N ASP A 825 -21.14 -46.78 15.52
CA ASP A 825 -22.45 -46.87 16.20
C ASP A 825 -23.51 -45.90 15.64
N ARG A 826 -23.08 -44.88 14.86
CA ARG A 826 -23.98 -43.98 14.14
C ARG A 826 -24.67 -44.68 12.96
N LEU A 827 -24.11 -45.79 12.47
CA LEU A 827 -24.64 -46.57 11.35
C LEU A 827 -25.82 -47.46 11.80
N ARG A 828 -26.87 -46.86 12.38
CA ARG A 828 -28.00 -47.60 12.96
C ARG A 828 -29.00 -48.10 11.92
N VAL A 829 -29.09 -47.42 10.78
CA VAL A 829 -30.08 -47.70 9.74
C VAL A 829 -29.37 -48.22 8.49
N VAL A 830 -30.00 -49.18 7.80
CA VAL A 830 -29.54 -49.64 6.50
C VAL A 830 -29.40 -48.46 5.54
N GLY A 831 -28.29 -48.42 4.80
CA GLY A 831 -27.96 -47.32 3.90
C GLY A 831 -27.21 -46.17 4.57
N TYR A 832 -27.08 -46.12 5.90
CA TYR A 832 -26.26 -45.10 6.54
C TYR A 832 -24.79 -45.30 6.21
N PHE A 833 -24.05 -44.22 6.00
CA PHE A 833 -22.61 -44.25 5.76
C PHE A 833 -21.83 -43.13 6.42
N LEU A 834 -20.54 -43.34 6.59
CA LEU A 834 -19.53 -42.37 7.00
C LEU A 834 -18.24 -42.61 6.21
N ILE A 835 -17.37 -41.59 6.17
CA ILE A 835 -16.03 -41.69 5.59
C ILE A 835 -15.02 -41.72 6.72
N GLU A 836 -14.15 -42.73 6.73
CA GLU A 836 -13.02 -42.83 7.64
C GLU A 836 -11.72 -42.49 6.91
N HIS A 837 -10.82 -41.80 7.60
CA HIS A 837 -9.46 -41.51 7.14
C HIS A 837 -8.45 -42.04 8.18
N PRO A 838 -8.13 -43.35 8.17
CA PRO A 838 -7.19 -43.92 9.14
C PRO A 838 -5.78 -43.33 9.04
N SER A 839 -5.40 -42.84 7.85
CA SER A 839 -4.15 -42.13 7.57
C SER A 839 -4.35 -41.17 6.39
N PRO A 840 -3.40 -40.27 6.09
CA PRO A 840 -3.44 -39.44 4.88
C PRO A 840 -3.49 -40.24 3.56
N THR A 841 -3.00 -41.49 3.57
CA THR A 841 -2.97 -42.39 2.40
C THR A 841 -4.18 -43.32 2.31
N GLN A 842 -5.03 -43.39 3.34
CA GLN A 842 -6.14 -44.32 3.41
C GLN A 842 -7.46 -43.58 3.61
N SER A 843 -8.43 -43.86 2.73
CA SER A 843 -9.80 -43.41 2.91
C SER A 843 -10.76 -44.56 2.66
N ASN A 844 -11.74 -44.71 3.54
CA ASN A 844 -12.70 -45.81 3.50
C ASN A 844 -14.13 -45.28 3.58
N LEU A 845 -14.99 -45.83 2.73
CA LEU A 845 -16.43 -45.78 2.90
C LEU A 845 -16.84 -46.86 3.91
N VAL A 846 -17.45 -46.46 5.02
CA VAL A 846 -18.06 -47.41 5.97
C VAL A 846 -19.56 -47.22 5.94
N HIS A 847 -20.31 -48.27 5.63
CA HIS A 847 -21.77 -48.19 5.52
C HIS A 847 -22.45 -49.42 6.13
N ARG A 848 -23.70 -49.23 6.56
CA ARG A 848 -24.58 -50.36 6.92
C ARG A 848 -25.28 -50.88 5.67
N SER A 849 -24.97 -52.11 5.31
CA SER A 849 -25.46 -52.77 4.11
C SER A 849 -26.91 -53.24 4.24
N ASN A 850 -27.50 -53.72 3.13
CA ASN A 850 -28.85 -54.28 3.11
C ASN A 850 -29.00 -55.56 3.94
N SER A 851 -27.92 -56.30 4.18
CA SER A 851 -27.90 -57.45 5.12
C SER A 851 -27.85 -57.01 6.59
N GLY A 852 -27.70 -55.71 6.86
CA GLY A 852 -27.57 -55.15 8.20
C GLY A 852 -26.13 -55.15 8.75
N GLU A 853 -25.17 -55.69 8.01
CA GLU A 853 -23.75 -55.73 8.35
C GLU A 853 -23.08 -54.38 8.08
N ILE A 854 -22.07 -54.04 8.88
CA ILE A 854 -21.20 -52.88 8.65
C ILE A 854 -20.08 -53.29 7.70
N ILE A 855 -20.03 -52.64 6.53
CA ILE A 855 -19.06 -52.95 5.48
C ILE A 855 -18.13 -51.78 5.28
N VAL A 856 -16.83 -52.07 5.26
CA VAL A 856 -15.75 -51.14 4.95
C VAL A 856 -15.34 -51.37 3.49
N THR A 857 -15.32 -50.31 2.68
CA THR A 857 -14.93 -50.36 1.27
C THR A 857 -13.88 -49.27 1.02
N PRO A 858 -12.67 -49.61 0.53
CA PRO A 858 -11.65 -48.62 0.24
C PRO A 858 -12.09 -47.65 -0.85
N ILE A 859 -11.86 -46.36 -0.63
CA ILE A 859 -11.90 -45.33 -1.67
C ILE A 859 -10.49 -45.27 -2.25
N GLN A 860 -10.38 -45.57 -3.54
CA GLN A 860 -9.11 -45.70 -4.25
C GLN A 860 -8.84 -44.48 -5.13
N VAL A 861 -7.56 -44.27 -5.46
CA VAL A 861 -7.10 -43.20 -6.36
C VAL A 861 -6.39 -43.85 -7.54
N ASP A 862 -6.78 -43.50 -8.76
CA ASP A 862 -6.14 -44.03 -9.97
C ASP A 862 -4.80 -43.34 -10.28
N ASP A 863 -4.11 -43.79 -11.32
CA ASP A 863 -2.83 -43.25 -11.78
C ASP A 863 -2.89 -41.77 -12.21
N ARG A 864 -4.10 -41.25 -12.47
CA ARG A 864 -4.38 -39.85 -12.82
C ARG A 864 -4.90 -39.02 -11.65
N GLY A 865 -4.95 -39.57 -10.44
CA GLY A 865 -5.38 -38.84 -9.24
C GLY A 865 -6.90 -38.72 -9.10
N ARG A 866 -7.68 -39.57 -9.78
CA ARG A 866 -9.15 -39.59 -9.65
C ARG A 866 -9.59 -40.63 -8.65
N PHE A 867 -10.60 -40.28 -7.85
CA PHE A 867 -11.21 -41.14 -6.86
C PHE A 867 -12.18 -42.12 -7.50
N PHE A 868 -12.20 -43.36 -7.00
CA PHE A 868 -13.17 -44.38 -7.38
C PHE A 868 -13.43 -45.38 -6.27
N ILE A 869 -14.50 -46.15 -6.41
CA ILE A 869 -14.87 -47.23 -5.49
C ILE A 869 -15.27 -48.46 -6.28
N ASP A 870 -14.57 -49.57 -6.07
CA ASP A 870 -14.86 -50.82 -6.72
C ASP A 870 -15.82 -51.67 -5.88
N ARG A 871 -17.12 -51.39 -6.02
CA ARG A 871 -18.16 -52.13 -5.30
C ARG A 871 -19.44 -52.29 -6.10
N TRP A 872 -20.11 -51.18 -6.40
CA TRP A 872 -21.39 -51.20 -7.09
C TRP A 872 -21.20 -50.99 -8.59
N GLU A 873 -21.81 -51.85 -9.40
CA GLU A 873 -21.74 -51.81 -10.87
C GLU A 873 -22.04 -50.41 -11.44
N LYS A 874 -23.03 -49.72 -10.86
CA LYS A 874 -23.45 -48.38 -11.27
C LYS A 874 -22.35 -47.30 -11.21
N ILE A 875 -21.42 -47.41 -10.24
CA ILE A 875 -20.36 -46.40 -10.03
C ILE A 875 -18.93 -46.97 -10.13
N ARG A 876 -18.77 -48.29 -10.33
CA ARG A 876 -17.46 -48.96 -10.40
C ARG A 876 -16.55 -48.36 -11.47
N GLU A 877 -17.09 -48.06 -12.64
CA GLU A 877 -16.35 -47.48 -13.77
C GLU A 877 -16.29 -45.95 -13.73
N GLN A 878 -16.99 -45.31 -12.79
CA GLN A 878 -16.96 -43.86 -12.65
C GLN A 878 -15.65 -43.41 -11.99
N ARG A 879 -15.18 -42.23 -12.39
CA ARG A 879 -13.96 -41.61 -11.86
C ARG A 879 -14.27 -40.17 -11.50
N PHE A 880 -13.90 -39.77 -10.29
CA PHE A 880 -14.23 -38.47 -9.72
C PHE A 880 -12.98 -37.64 -9.48
N LEU A 881 -13.01 -36.36 -9.83
CA LEU A 881 -11.86 -35.47 -9.65
C LEU A 881 -11.65 -35.11 -8.18
N TYR A 882 -12.75 -34.98 -7.44
CA TYR A 882 -12.75 -34.68 -6.01
C TYR A 882 -13.45 -35.79 -5.23
N GLN A 883 -12.98 -36.08 -4.02
CA GLN A 883 -13.64 -37.05 -3.14
C GLN A 883 -15.08 -36.65 -2.83
N SER A 884 -15.36 -35.34 -2.72
CA SER A 884 -16.70 -34.81 -2.54
C SER A 884 -17.67 -35.21 -3.66
N GLN A 885 -17.21 -35.27 -4.91
CA GLN A 885 -18.05 -35.72 -6.04
C GLN A 885 -18.40 -37.20 -5.94
N LEU A 886 -17.44 -38.03 -5.51
CA LEU A 886 -17.71 -39.44 -5.22
C LEU A 886 -18.75 -39.57 -4.10
N ILE A 887 -18.62 -38.77 -3.04
CA ILE A 887 -19.58 -38.74 -1.92
C ILE A 887 -20.98 -38.35 -2.39
N GLU A 888 -21.11 -37.37 -3.30
CA GLU A 888 -22.42 -37.03 -3.90
C GLU A 888 -22.97 -38.17 -4.76
N ALA A 889 -22.14 -38.88 -5.53
CA ALA A 889 -22.57 -40.05 -6.28
C ALA A 889 -23.08 -41.18 -5.34
N LEU A 890 -22.43 -41.40 -4.20
CA LEU A 890 -22.92 -42.35 -3.17
C LEU A 890 -24.32 -41.98 -2.67
N LYS A 891 -24.59 -40.68 -2.47
CA LYS A 891 -25.91 -40.20 -2.01
C LYS A 891 -26.98 -40.34 -3.07
N PHE A 892 -26.72 -39.92 -4.30
CA PHE A 892 -27.77 -39.82 -5.31
C PHE A 892 -27.92 -41.08 -6.16
N GLU A 893 -26.82 -41.78 -6.44
CA GLU A 893 -26.85 -42.93 -7.33
C GLU A 893 -27.02 -44.25 -6.60
N ILE A 894 -26.37 -44.39 -5.45
CA ILE A 894 -26.43 -45.58 -4.58
C ILE A 894 -27.49 -45.43 -3.48
N ARG A 895 -27.96 -44.20 -3.22
CA ARG A 895 -28.96 -43.87 -2.18
C ARG A 895 -28.48 -44.15 -0.76
N LEU A 896 -27.18 -43.99 -0.50
CA LEU A 896 -26.66 -43.99 0.85
C LEU A 896 -26.96 -42.66 1.55
N ILE A 897 -27.21 -42.71 2.85
CA ILE A 897 -27.56 -41.54 3.66
C ILE A 897 -26.41 -41.24 4.62
N PRO A 898 -25.88 -40.01 4.67
CA PRO A 898 -24.85 -39.68 5.65
C PRO A 898 -25.34 -39.93 7.07
N ALA A 899 -24.54 -40.62 7.88
CA ALA A 899 -24.89 -40.87 9.27
C ALA A 899 -24.98 -39.56 10.07
N PRO A 900 -26.04 -39.34 10.86
CA PRO A 900 -26.30 -38.08 11.59
C PRO A 900 -25.25 -37.79 12.64
#